data_AF-A0A2V8ZDG6-F1
#
_entry.id   AF-A0A2V8ZDG6-F1
#
_cell.length_a   1.000
_cell.length_b   1.000
_cell.length_c   1.000
_cell.angle_alpha   90.00
_cell.angle_beta   90.00
_cell.angle_gamma   90.00
#
_symmetry.space_group_name_H-M   'P 1'
#
loop_
_entity.id
_entity.type
_entity.pdbx_description
1 polymer ?
#
loop_
_entity_poly.entity_id
_entity_poly.type
_entity_poly.pdbx_seq_one_letter_code
_entity_poly.pdbx_strand_id
1 'polypeptide(L)'
;MSTPLSPQRFFDPRHLSSGGCPRFGKRCKLSKRQRIWLLTPFPPHGILLGSGIIMKIQRIVSFAIILGLASAPVFAQTPGNPPAEKKIQTPAAQSPSSEAAPGNSETDSPRADAYYNYTMGHIYEQQYEASSNPDYATKAIEAYKKAYALDPKSPVIGERLAEMYWKAQRTKEAENEARDILRRDPNDVPTRRLLGRIYLRSLGDVNAGSGQSETANKAIEQFREIYRLDPTDTESALWLARLYRLKNEHDKSEQVLRSILKTDPDNEQAVEQLTQLLMDEGKSDEAVALLEGITQHSSSPVLLDLLGDAYTQAHDLPKAETAYRKAAELDPSELSHQRGLGQTLLSEEKYSEALKVYQKLSELTPDDSDVYLRIAQIYRELHQLDKAEENLVKARQYAPGSLEVMYNEGMLYESQGRYEDAIRVLTDAVTGIKGQPATLPSRKRSLSILYQQLGQLYREDQNYQAAIYTFEELGHLGDEEDRRARMMIMDTYRTAKDLPKALETGKEAMAKYPADSGIRSSYALLLGENGQSDEAVKLLRAQLHGDSSDRDTYLNIAQVYERGRHYKEAEESAHAAEALPGQPRDNEMIWFLLGAIYERQKLYDKAEEEFKKVLAVNPKNAPVLNYYGYMLGDLGIRLNEAQSLVERALQEEPYNGGYLDSLGWIYFKENRPVDAEATLRKAVARESHDPTIHAHLGDVYAKLGRPDLAAAEWEKSLAEWHRSLPADLESDKVAEVEKKLSQSKHRVAQKSTSSDAKP
;
A
#
# COMPACT_ATOMS: atom_id res chain seq x y z
N MET A 1 -43.88 41.22 24.89
CA MET A 1 -43.47 40.95 26.28
C MET A 1 -42.61 39.70 26.28
N SER A 2 -41.34 39.89 26.62
CA SER A 2 -40.43 38.95 27.30
C SER A 2 -40.06 37.60 26.66
N THR A 3 -38.90 37.58 26.00
CA THR A 3 -37.84 36.55 26.11
C THR A 3 -37.14 36.64 27.50
N PRO A 4 -36.09 35.86 27.86
CA PRO A 4 -35.59 34.51 27.49
C PRO A 4 -35.22 33.66 28.74
N LEU A 5 -34.59 32.47 28.59
CA LEU A 5 -33.32 32.07 29.27
C LEU A 5 -32.97 30.57 29.11
N SER A 6 -31.74 30.30 28.70
CA SER A 6 -30.97 29.05 28.97
C SER A 6 -30.63 28.93 30.47
N PRO A 7 -30.11 27.77 30.94
CA PRO A 7 -28.66 27.74 31.18
C PRO A 7 -27.96 26.38 31.02
N GLN A 8 -26.65 26.46 30.74
CA GLN A 8 -25.63 25.42 30.94
C GLN A 8 -25.49 25.02 32.42
N ARG A 9 -25.04 23.78 32.70
CA ARG A 9 -24.11 23.48 33.81
C ARG A 9 -23.41 22.11 33.65
N PHE A 10 -22.09 22.14 33.85
CA PHE A 10 -21.14 21.05 34.08
C PHE A 10 -21.49 20.17 35.30
N PHE A 11 -21.09 18.89 35.31
CA PHE A 11 -20.52 18.20 36.50
C PHE A 11 -19.78 16.88 36.16
N ASP A 12 -18.45 16.93 36.32
CA ASP A 12 -17.48 16.04 37.00
C ASP A 12 -17.67 14.48 37.05
N PRO A 13 -16.62 13.67 36.74
CA PRO A 13 -16.64 12.22 36.86
C PRO A 13 -16.03 11.73 38.18
N ARG A 14 -16.76 10.88 38.93
CA ARG A 14 -16.19 9.81 39.79
C ARG A 14 -17.27 8.96 40.47
N HIS A 15 -17.01 7.65 40.48
CA HIS A 15 -17.65 6.55 41.22
C HIS A 15 -19.03 6.06 40.80
N LEU A 16 -19.05 4.85 40.21
CA LEU A 16 -19.74 3.70 40.79
C LEU A 16 -19.05 2.40 40.35
N SER A 17 -18.83 1.53 41.33
CA SER A 17 -18.05 0.30 41.30
C SER A 17 -18.86 -0.93 40.89
N SER A 18 -18.13 -1.93 40.40
CA SER A 18 -18.33 -3.37 40.64
C SER A 18 -19.65 -4.02 40.21
N GLY A 19 -19.57 -4.88 39.19
CA GLY A 19 -20.63 -5.85 38.90
C GLY A 19 -20.26 -6.90 37.85
N GLY A 20 -19.68 -8.02 38.30
CA GLY A 20 -20.02 -9.36 37.80
C GLY A 20 -19.62 -9.78 36.39
N CYS A 21 -18.51 -10.50 36.30
CA CYS A 21 -18.17 -11.40 35.19
C CYS A 21 -19.02 -12.69 35.27
N PRO A 22 -19.49 -13.26 34.14
CA PRO A 22 -19.63 -14.70 34.02
C PRO A 22 -18.71 -15.25 32.93
N ARG A 23 -17.79 -16.12 33.37
CA ARG A 23 -17.02 -17.06 32.55
C ARG A 23 -17.97 -18.01 31.83
N PHE A 24 -17.87 -18.12 30.50
CA PHE A 24 -18.03 -19.40 29.81
C PHE A 24 -17.02 -19.49 28.68
N GLY A 25 -16.15 -20.49 28.79
CA GLY A 25 -15.08 -20.74 27.85
C GLY A 25 -15.55 -21.51 26.63
N LYS A 26 -15.12 -21.03 25.46
CA LYS A 26 -14.71 -21.89 24.34
C LYS A 26 -13.42 -21.32 23.78
N ARG A 27 -12.32 -22.07 23.94
CA ARG A 27 -11.03 -21.77 23.32
C ARG A 27 -11.16 -22.01 21.81
N CYS A 28 -11.34 -20.96 21.02
CA CYS A 28 -11.02 -21.03 19.60
C CYS A 28 -9.49 -20.99 19.46
N LYS A 29 -8.92 -22.09 18.98
CA LYS A 29 -7.52 -22.15 18.52
C LYS A 29 -7.42 -21.32 17.23
N LEU A 30 -6.99 -20.06 17.35
CA LEU A 30 -6.48 -19.30 16.21
C LEU A 30 -5.15 -19.94 15.77
N SER A 31 -5.07 -20.31 14.49
CA SER A 31 -3.86 -20.88 13.91
C SER A 31 -2.78 -19.79 13.83
N LYS A 32 -1.53 -20.16 14.14
CA LYS A 32 -0.36 -19.26 14.16
C LYS A 32 0.11 -18.82 12.75
N ARG A 33 -0.65 -19.05 11.68
CA ARG A 33 -0.27 -18.70 10.30
C ARG A 33 -0.80 -17.35 9.78
N GLN A 34 -1.64 -16.63 10.54
CA GLN A 34 -2.20 -15.33 10.10
C GLN A 34 -1.35 -14.10 10.46
N ARG A 35 -0.10 -14.24 10.93
CA ARG A 35 0.74 -13.10 11.38
C ARG A 35 1.71 -12.53 10.34
N ILE A 36 1.65 -12.98 9.08
CA ILE A 36 2.64 -12.59 8.05
C ILE A 36 2.04 -11.73 6.92
N TRP A 37 0.71 -11.58 6.82
CA TRP A 37 0.06 -10.83 5.72
C TRP A 37 -0.42 -9.40 6.07
N LEU A 38 0.15 -8.75 7.09
CA LEU A 38 -0.20 -7.35 7.46
C LEU A 38 0.76 -6.30 6.87
N LEU A 39 1.45 -6.63 5.77
CA LEU A 39 2.38 -5.73 5.08
C LEU A 39 2.01 -5.56 3.60
N THR A 40 0.74 -5.30 3.30
CA THR A 40 0.36 -4.72 2.01
C THR A 40 0.37 -3.19 2.13
N PRO A 41 1.18 -2.46 1.34
CA PRO A 41 1.00 -1.02 1.22
C PRO A 41 -0.38 -0.76 0.60
N PHE A 42 -1.16 0.10 1.24
CA PHE A 42 -2.41 0.62 0.71
C PHE A 42 -2.17 1.18 -0.70
N PRO A 43 -2.94 0.79 -1.74
CA PRO A 43 -2.87 1.46 -3.02
C PRO A 43 -3.42 2.89 -2.86
N PRO A 44 -2.74 3.93 -3.35
CA PRO A 44 -3.28 5.27 -3.37
C PRO A 44 -4.28 5.35 -4.53
N HIS A 45 -5.57 5.15 -4.27
CA HIS A 45 -6.64 5.54 -5.18
C HIS A 45 -7.48 6.60 -4.47
N GLY A 46 -7.16 7.85 -4.78
CA GLY A 46 -7.74 9.06 -4.21
C GLY A 46 -7.15 10.24 -4.97
N ILE A 47 -8.02 10.92 -5.71
CA ILE A 47 -7.77 12.03 -6.62
C ILE A 47 -6.95 13.14 -5.90
N LEU A 48 -5.83 13.53 -6.50
CA LEU A 48 -5.09 14.75 -6.16
C LEU A 48 -4.68 15.46 -7.46
N LEU A 49 -5.41 16.52 -7.78
CA LEU A 49 -4.78 17.71 -8.33
C LEU A 49 -3.93 18.33 -7.21
N GLY A 50 -2.63 18.46 -7.45
CA GLY A 50 -1.72 19.31 -6.66
C GLY A 50 -0.60 18.61 -5.90
N SER A 51 0.63 18.79 -6.41
CA SER A 51 1.95 18.69 -5.73
C SER A 51 2.53 17.30 -5.35
N GLY A 52 3.29 16.74 -6.31
CA GLY A 52 4.73 16.41 -6.21
C GLY A 52 5.21 15.35 -5.21
N ILE A 53 5.52 14.13 -5.68
CA ILE A 53 6.43 13.19 -5.00
C ILE A 53 7.36 12.50 -6.02
N ILE A 54 8.62 12.42 -5.60
CA ILE A 54 9.88 12.13 -6.30
C ILE A 54 10.11 10.62 -6.52
N MET A 55 10.62 10.23 -7.69
CA MET A 55 11.35 8.96 -7.84
C MET A 55 12.55 9.08 -8.80
N LYS A 56 13.74 8.70 -8.30
CA LYS A 56 15.03 8.73 -9.01
C LYS A 56 15.20 7.49 -9.89
N ILE A 57 15.62 7.66 -11.14
CA ILE A 57 16.01 6.56 -12.05
C ILE A 57 17.45 6.79 -12.54
N GLN A 58 18.35 5.86 -12.23
CA GLN A 58 19.67 5.74 -12.85
C GLN A 58 19.57 4.84 -14.10
N ARG A 59 20.07 5.36 -15.24
CA ARG A 59 20.21 4.64 -16.51
C ARG A 59 21.51 3.83 -16.55
N ILE A 60 21.46 2.59 -17.00
CA ILE A 60 22.63 1.87 -17.54
C ILE A 60 22.33 1.43 -18.97
N VAL A 61 23.18 1.92 -19.88
CA VAL A 61 23.19 1.61 -21.33
C VAL A 61 23.85 0.25 -21.53
N SER A 62 23.14 -0.68 -22.16
CA SER A 62 23.68 -1.99 -22.54
C SER A 62 24.38 -1.93 -23.90
N PHE A 63 25.61 -2.43 -23.96
CA PHE A 63 26.33 -2.70 -25.20
C PHE A 63 26.15 -4.18 -25.58
N ALA A 64 25.59 -4.41 -26.77
CA ALA A 64 25.50 -5.73 -27.39
C ALA A 64 26.84 -6.08 -28.07
N ILE A 65 27.33 -7.30 -27.89
CA ILE A 65 28.28 -7.94 -28.79
C ILE A 65 27.83 -9.38 -29.07
N ILE A 66 27.64 -9.63 -30.36
CA ILE A 66 27.37 -10.91 -31.02
C ILE A 66 28.70 -11.56 -31.40
N LEU A 67 28.81 -12.90 -31.25
CA LEU A 67 29.47 -13.91 -32.11
C LEU A 67 29.55 -15.21 -31.26
N GLY A 68 29.32 -16.44 -31.71
CA GLY A 68 29.20 -17.01 -33.05
C GLY A 68 29.82 -18.42 -33.02
N LEU A 69 28.98 -19.45 -33.19
CA LEU A 69 29.22 -20.78 -33.82
C LEU A 69 30.48 -21.61 -33.47
N ALA A 70 30.27 -22.87 -33.07
CA ALA A 70 30.77 -24.05 -33.82
C ALA A 70 30.26 -25.38 -33.22
N SER A 71 30.19 -26.37 -34.11
CA SER A 71 29.43 -27.62 -34.10
C SER A 71 30.27 -28.88 -33.86
N ALA A 72 29.72 -29.84 -33.08
CA ALA A 72 29.73 -31.33 -33.20
C ALA A 72 31.09 -32.09 -33.37
N PRO A 73 31.20 -33.45 -33.36
CA PRO A 73 30.18 -34.51 -33.17
C PRO A 73 30.58 -35.72 -32.27
N VAL A 74 29.56 -36.53 -31.93
CA VAL A 74 29.46 -38.02 -31.95
C VAL A 74 30.63 -38.89 -31.44
N PHE A 75 30.33 -39.74 -30.44
CA PHE A 75 30.64 -41.19 -30.50
C PHE A 75 29.55 -41.99 -29.76
N ALA A 76 29.02 -43.00 -30.45
CA ALA A 76 28.10 -44.01 -29.92
C ALA A 76 28.85 -45.34 -29.78
N GLN A 77 28.51 -46.15 -28.77
CA GLN A 77 28.28 -47.61 -28.84
C GLN A 77 28.07 -48.25 -27.44
N THR A 78 26.80 -48.53 -27.10
CA THR A 78 26.15 -49.86 -26.85
C THR A 78 26.75 -50.90 -25.86
N PRO A 79 25.92 -51.81 -25.30
CA PRO A 79 25.89 -52.10 -23.85
C PRO A 79 26.38 -53.50 -23.46
N GLY A 80 26.67 -53.70 -22.16
CA GLY A 80 27.06 -54.98 -21.58
C GLY A 80 26.27 -55.30 -20.32
N ASN A 81 25.45 -56.35 -20.39
CA ASN A 81 24.65 -56.95 -19.32
C ASN A 81 25.53 -57.65 -18.23
N PRO A 82 24.96 -57.97 -17.05
CA PRO A 82 25.70 -58.33 -15.84
C PRO A 82 25.97 -59.84 -15.71
N PRO A 83 26.92 -60.28 -14.87
CA PRO A 83 26.92 -61.63 -14.31
C PRO A 83 26.38 -61.59 -12.86
N ALA A 84 25.26 -62.25 -12.57
CA ALA A 84 25.11 -63.69 -12.30
C ALA A 84 25.52 -64.07 -10.87
N GLU A 85 24.48 -64.37 -10.09
CA GLU A 85 24.50 -65.02 -8.78
C GLU A 85 25.29 -66.34 -8.79
N LYS A 86 26.08 -66.57 -7.72
CA LYS A 86 26.45 -67.93 -7.31
C LYS A 86 26.19 -68.11 -5.82
N LYS A 87 25.18 -68.94 -5.55
CA LYS A 87 24.95 -69.68 -4.31
C LYS A 87 26.25 -70.35 -3.84
N ILE A 88 26.55 -70.24 -2.56
CA ILE A 88 27.49 -71.15 -1.88
C ILE A 88 26.72 -71.83 -0.74
N GLN A 89 26.67 -73.15 -0.88
CA GLN A 89 26.16 -74.13 0.07
C GLN A 89 27.09 -74.25 1.27
N THR A 90 26.48 -74.46 2.43
CA THR A 90 27.08 -75.03 3.63
C THR A 90 27.68 -76.41 3.35
N PRO A 91 28.81 -76.73 3.99
CA PRO A 91 28.94 -78.03 4.62
C PRO A 91 29.38 -77.92 6.08
N ALA A 92 28.77 -78.76 6.91
CA ALA A 92 29.15 -79.04 8.27
C ALA A 92 30.48 -79.81 8.33
N ALA A 93 31.32 -79.48 9.31
CA ALA A 93 32.32 -80.38 9.90
C ALA A 93 32.67 -79.81 11.29
N GLN A 94 32.24 -80.48 12.35
CA GLN A 94 33.08 -81.33 13.19
C GLN A 94 34.08 -80.56 14.06
N SER A 95 33.77 -80.56 15.35
CA SER A 95 34.64 -80.18 16.46
C SER A 95 35.99 -80.92 16.40
N PRO A 96 37.05 -80.25 16.85
CA PRO A 96 37.93 -80.87 17.83
C PRO A 96 37.96 -80.03 19.10
N SER A 97 37.61 -80.70 20.20
CA SER A 97 37.99 -80.35 21.55
C SER A 97 39.52 -80.30 21.66
N SER A 98 40.07 -79.15 22.00
CA SER A 98 41.32 -79.06 22.75
C SER A 98 41.15 -78.02 23.85
N GLU A 99 41.27 -78.48 25.08
CA GLU A 99 41.27 -77.69 26.30
C GLU A 99 42.19 -76.47 26.18
N ALA A 100 41.62 -75.29 26.36
CA ALA A 100 42.35 -74.11 26.81
C ALA A 100 41.88 -73.80 28.24
N ALA A 101 42.84 -73.69 29.14
CA ALA A 101 42.69 -73.40 30.57
C ALA A 101 41.78 -72.19 30.87
N PRO A 102 41.19 -72.08 32.07
CA PRO A 102 40.39 -70.92 32.45
C PRO A 102 41.30 -69.70 32.62
N GLY A 103 41.47 -68.94 31.55
CA GLY A 103 42.17 -67.65 31.56
C GLY A 103 41.20 -66.52 31.87
N ASN A 104 41.18 -66.11 33.14
CA ASN A 104 40.75 -64.81 33.67
C ASN A 104 39.81 -63.96 32.79
N SER A 105 38.51 -64.10 33.03
CA SER A 105 37.47 -63.17 32.59
C SER A 105 37.38 -61.98 33.56
N GLU A 106 38.22 -60.95 33.41
CA GLU A 106 38.10 -59.75 34.27
C GLU A 106 38.68 -58.46 33.66
N THR A 107 38.53 -58.23 32.35
CA THR A 107 39.01 -57.00 31.71
C THR A 107 38.07 -56.31 30.72
N ASP A 108 36.75 -56.60 30.71
CA ASP A 108 35.79 -55.95 29.77
C ASP A 108 34.53 -55.33 30.42
N SER A 109 34.55 -55.04 31.74
CA SER A 109 33.38 -54.52 32.49
C SER A 109 32.87 -53.15 32.01
N PRO A 110 33.70 -52.10 31.82
CA PRO A 110 33.19 -50.75 31.61
C PRO A 110 32.43 -50.56 30.29
N ARG A 111 32.85 -51.29 29.24
CA ARG A 111 32.24 -51.19 27.90
C ARG A 111 30.88 -51.88 27.85
N ALA A 112 30.77 -53.08 28.42
CA ALA A 112 29.50 -53.80 28.51
C ALA A 112 28.48 -53.02 29.35
N ASP A 113 28.91 -52.43 30.46
CA ASP A 113 28.08 -51.59 31.32
C ASP A 113 27.62 -50.31 30.60
N ALA A 114 28.48 -49.69 29.78
CA ALA A 114 28.11 -48.52 28.97
C ALA A 114 27.01 -48.86 27.95
N TYR A 115 27.14 -49.97 27.22
CA TYR A 115 26.14 -50.44 26.26
C TYR A 115 24.80 -50.79 26.93
N TYR A 116 24.85 -51.46 28.07
CA TYR A 116 23.64 -51.77 28.85
C TYR A 116 22.89 -50.49 29.24
N ASN A 117 23.59 -49.52 29.85
CA ASN A 117 22.98 -48.27 30.28
C ASN A 117 22.49 -47.43 29.09
N TYR A 118 23.21 -47.41 27.96
CA TYR A 118 22.75 -46.74 26.74
C TYR A 118 21.45 -47.34 26.21
N THR A 119 21.38 -48.68 26.14
CA THR A 119 20.19 -49.40 25.68
C THR A 119 18.99 -49.15 26.59
N MET A 120 19.20 -49.17 27.91
CA MET A 120 18.16 -48.82 28.87
C MET A 120 17.70 -47.37 28.71
N GLY A 121 18.63 -46.44 28.46
CA GLY A 121 18.31 -45.05 28.14
C GLY A 121 17.39 -44.94 26.93
N HIS A 122 17.70 -45.66 25.86
CA HIS A 122 16.89 -45.66 24.64
C HIS A 122 15.51 -46.28 24.83
N ILE A 123 15.39 -47.36 25.60
CA ILE A 123 14.09 -47.95 25.94
C ILE A 123 13.21 -46.95 26.70
N TYR A 124 13.78 -46.25 27.69
CA TYR A 124 13.04 -45.24 28.45
C TYR A 124 12.71 -44.01 27.59
N GLU A 125 13.58 -43.62 26.67
CA GLU A 125 13.30 -42.57 25.69
C GLU A 125 12.07 -42.92 24.84
N GLN A 126 12.01 -44.12 24.27
CA GLN A 126 10.85 -44.57 23.49
C GLN A 126 9.57 -44.59 24.32
N GLN A 127 9.64 -45.01 25.59
CA GLN A 127 8.50 -44.97 26.51
C GLN A 127 8.05 -43.53 26.80
N TYR A 128 9.00 -42.60 26.95
CA TYR A 128 8.71 -41.18 27.09
C TYR A 128 8.03 -40.62 25.83
N GLU A 129 8.51 -40.96 24.63
CA GLU A 129 7.89 -40.51 23.37
C GLU A 129 6.47 -41.05 23.21
N ALA A 130 6.23 -42.30 23.60
CA ALA A 130 4.91 -42.92 23.52
C ALA A 130 3.92 -42.38 24.57
N SER A 131 4.38 -42.06 25.78
CA SER A 131 3.49 -41.77 26.92
C SER A 131 3.55 -40.33 27.44
N SER A 132 4.56 -39.54 27.02
CA SER A 132 4.90 -38.22 27.56
C SER A 132 5.06 -38.17 29.10
N ASN A 133 5.33 -39.29 29.76
CA ASN A 133 5.46 -39.35 31.22
C ASN A 133 6.86 -38.89 31.66
N PRO A 134 6.98 -37.81 32.46
CA PRO A 134 8.27 -37.27 32.93
C PRO A 134 9.16 -38.27 33.67
N ASP A 135 8.59 -39.31 34.29
CA ASP A 135 9.36 -40.35 34.96
C ASP A 135 10.26 -41.11 33.99
N TYR A 136 9.75 -41.41 32.78
CA TYR A 136 10.53 -42.08 31.75
C TYR A 136 11.62 -41.17 31.19
N ALA A 137 11.35 -39.86 31.04
CA ALA A 137 12.38 -38.90 30.68
C ALA A 137 13.51 -38.87 31.72
N THR A 138 13.16 -38.89 33.01
CA THR A 138 14.16 -38.91 34.10
C THR A 138 14.98 -40.18 34.06
N LYS A 139 14.35 -41.35 33.91
CA LYS A 139 15.04 -42.64 33.78
C LYS A 139 15.93 -42.72 32.54
N ALA A 140 15.49 -42.18 31.41
CA ALA A 140 16.27 -42.11 30.18
C ALA A 140 17.53 -41.25 30.39
N ILE A 141 17.38 -40.05 30.96
CA ILE A 141 18.50 -39.16 31.28
C ILE A 141 19.47 -39.84 32.25
N GLU A 142 19.00 -40.47 33.32
CA GLU A 142 19.88 -41.15 34.28
C GLU A 142 20.66 -42.31 33.64
N ALA A 143 20.00 -43.11 32.81
CA ALA A 143 20.63 -44.22 32.10
C ALA A 143 21.67 -43.70 31.09
N TYR A 144 21.36 -42.67 30.31
CA TYR A 144 22.31 -42.02 29.41
C TYR A 144 23.48 -41.36 30.16
N LYS A 145 23.25 -40.72 31.31
CA LYS A 145 24.34 -40.18 32.16
C LYS A 145 25.28 -41.27 32.66
N LYS A 146 24.74 -42.42 33.09
CA LYS A 146 25.56 -43.57 33.51
C LYS A 146 26.39 -44.11 32.34
N ALA A 147 25.75 -44.27 31.18
CA ALA A 147 26.44 -44.69 29.96
C ALA A 147 27.57 -43.71 29.59
N TYR A 148 27.32 -42.41 29.67
CA TYR A 148 28.30 -41.38 29.34
C TYR A 148 29.43 -41.26 30.36
N ALA A 149 29.17 -41.52 31.64
CA ALA A 149 30.21 -41.58 32.66
C ALA A 149 31.18 -42.75 32.44
N LEU A 150 30.69 -43.85 31.88
CA LEU A 150 31.48 -45.06 31.57
C LEU A 150 32.24 -44.93 30.24
N ASP A 151 31.68 -44.19 29.28
CA ASP A 151 32.36 -43.84 28.02
C ASP A 151 32.21 -42.33 27.69
N PRO A 152 32.99 -41.45 28.34
CA PRO A 152 32.88 -40.00 28.16
C PRO A 152 33.35 -39.49 26.79
N LYS A 153 33.94 -40.37 25.97
CA LYS A 153 34.44 -40.03 24.64
C LYS A 153 33.47 -40.42 23.54
N SER A 154 32.37 -41.13 23.86
CA SER A 154 31.37 -41.53 22.86
C SER A 154 30.51 -40.34 22.42
N PRO A 155 30.59 -39.90 21.15
CA PRO A 155 29.75 -38.82 20.64
C PRO A 155 28.27 -39.22 20.65
N VAL A 156 27.97 -40.48 20.34
CA VAL A 156 26.60 -41.01 20.25
C VAL A 156 25.86 -40.95 21.59
N ILE A 157 26.54 -41.25 22.70
CA ILE A 157 25.91 -41.25 24.03
C ILE A 157 25.68 -39.81 24.51
N GLY A 158 26.67 -38.94 24.31
CA GLY A 158 26.55 -37.51 24.65
C GLY A 158 25.42 -36.83 23.86
N GLU A 159 25.35 -37.06 22.54
CA GLU A 159 24.31 -36.51 21.67
C GLU A 159 22.91 -36.92 22.16
N ARG A 160 22.69 -38.22 22.42
CA ARG A 160 21.41 -38.73 22.92
C ARG A 160 21.04 -38.18 24.29
N LEU A 161 22.01 -37.99 25.18
CA LEU A 161 21.80 -37.36 26.46
C LEU A 161 21.33 -35.89 26.30
N ALA A 162 22.02 -35.12 25.46
CA ALA A 162 21.67 -33.73 25.17
C ALA A 162 20.28 -33.61 24.50
N GLU A 163 19.98 -34.48 23.54
CA GLU A 163 18.69 -34.55 22.87
C GLU A 163 17.56 -34.89 23.86
N MET A 164 17.81 -35.84 24.77
CA MET A 164 16.84 -36.23 25.79
C MET A 164 16.57 -35.09 26.79
N TYR A 165 17.60 -34.33 27.20
CA TYR A 165 17.40 -33.10 27.99
C TYR A 165 16.50 -32.11 27.25
N TRP A 166 16.72 -31.92 25.95
CA TRP A 166 15.91 -31.02 25.13
C TRP A 166 14.45 -31.48 25.03
N LYS A 167 14.21 -32.77 24.75
CA LYS A 167 12.87 -33.38 24.71
C LYS A 167 12.14 -33.22 26.04
N ALA A 168 12.85 -33.37 27.16
CA ALA A 168 12.34 -33.17 28.51
C ALA A 168 12.14 -31.68 28.91
N GLN A 169 12.29 -30.74 27.98
CA GLN A 169 12.20 -29.28 28.21
C GLN A 169 13.25 -28.74 29.18
N ARG A 170 14.34 -29.48 29.39
CA ARG A 170 15.50 -29.09 30.21
C ARG A 170 16.54 -28.37 29.33
N THR A 171 16.12 -27.24 28.76
CA THR A 171 16.85 -26.48 27.73
C THR A 171 18.26 -26.10 28.13
N LYS A 172 18.47 -25.67 29.39
CA LYS A 172 19.79 -25.22 29.86
C LYS A 172 20.76 -26.39 29.96
N GLU A 173 20.29 -27.53 30.46
CA GLU A 173 21.10 -28.74 30.54
C GLU A 173 21.43 -29.29 29.15
N ALA A 174 20.47 -29.26 28.23
CA ALA A 174 20.70 -29.63 26.83
C ALA A 174 21.76 -28.76 26.16
N GLU A 175 21.68 -27.43 26.34
CA GLU A 175 22.66 -26.48 25.81
C GLU A 175 24.06 -26.73 26.40
N ASN A 176 24.16 -26.90 27.71
CA ASN A 176 25.45 -27.13 28.38
C ASN A 176 26.10 -28.43 27.91
N GLU A 177 25.32 -29.51 27.84
CA GLU A 177 25.82 -30.82 27.39
C GLU A 177 26.27 -30.75 25.92
N ALA A 178 25.46 -30.16 25.04
CA ALA A 178 25.82 -29.96 23.63
C ALA A 178 27.10 -29.13 23.46
N ARG A 179 27.27 -28.06 24.26
CA ARG A 179 28.50 -27.24 24.23
C ARG A 179 29.71 -28.01 24.73
N ASP A 180 29.55 -28.86 25.73
CA ASP A 180 30.65 -29.68 26.26
C ASP A 180 31.09 -30.75 25.25
N ILE A 181 30.15 -31.33 24.48
CA ILE A 181 30.45 -32.22 23.35
C ILE A 181 31.26 -31.46 22.29
N LEU A 182 30.80 -30.26 21.86
CA LEU A 182 31.50 -29.47 20.84
C LEU A 182 32.87 -28.94 21.27
N ARG A 183 33.14 -28.82 22.58
CA ARG A 183 34.50 -28.52 23.08
C ARG A 183 35.48 -29.68 22.84
N ARG A 184 34.98 -30.92 22.80
CA ARG A 184 35.79 -32.13 22.59
C ARG A 184 35.86 -32.48 21.12
N ASP A 185 34.74 -32.39 20.42
CA ASP A 185 34.63 -32.58 18.97
C ASP A 185 33.94 -31.38 18.31
N PRO A 186 34.72 -30.38 17.86
CA PRO A 186 34.17 -29.23 17.15
C PRO A 186 33.53 -29.57 15.80
N ASN A 187 33.69 -30.77 15.24
CA ASN A 187 33.15 -31.10 13.92
C ASN A 187 31.90 -31.99 13.99
N ASP A 188 31.35 -32.19 15.19
CA ASP A 188 30.16 -33.02 15.39
C ASP A 188 28.87 -32.35 14.89
N VAL A 189 28.53 -32.62 13.62
CA VAL A 189 27.38 -32.02 12.91
C VAL A 189 26.03 -32.26 13.61
N PRO A 190 25.67 -33.48 14.06
CA PRO A 190 24.45 -33.71 14.81
C PRO A 190 24.30 -32.82 16.06
N THR A 191 25.35 -32.69 16.87
CA THR A 191 25.31 -31.82 18.06
C THR A 191 25.20 -30.34 17.69
N ARG A 192 25.89 -29.89 16.63
CA ARG A 192 25.71 -28.52 16.11
C ARG A 192 24.26 -28.28 15.69
N ARG A 193 23.62 -29.26 15.02
CA ARG A 193 22.22 -29.16 14.59
C ARG A 193 21.27 -29.09 15.78
N LEU A 194 21.50 -29.91 16.82
CA LEU A 194 20.75 -29.84 18.07
C LEU A 194 20.86 -28.44 18.69
N LEU A 195 22.08 -27.92 18.82
CA LEU A 195 22.33 -26.61 19.41
C LEU A 195 21.70 -25.47 18.57
N GLY A 196 21.79 -25.55 17.25
CA GLY A 196 21.10 -24.64 16.33
C GLY A 196 19.58 -24.63 16.52
N ARG A 197 18.95 -25.82 16.64
CA ARG A 197 17.51 -25.95 16.92
C ARG A 197 17.13 -25.42 18.31
N ILE A 198 17.99 -25.60 19.31
CA ILE A 198 17.79 -25.04 20.66
C ILE A 198 17.72 -23.51 20.58
N TYR A 199 18.66 -22.89 19.88
CA TYR A 199 18.68 -21.44 19.71
C TYR A 199 17.52 -20.93 18.84
N LEU A 200 17.13 -21.63 17.77
CA LEU A 200 15.96 -21.28 16.97
C LEU A 200 14.66 -21.26 17.78
N ARG A 201 14.43 -22.25 18.64
CA ARG A 201 13.24 -22.26 19.51
C ARG A 201 13.29 -21.12 20.51
N SER A 202 14.47 -20.86 21.08
CA SER A 202 14.67 -19.79 22.06
C SER A 202 14.43 -18.39 21.45
N LEU A 203 14.63 -18.19 20.14
CA LEU A 203 14.27 -16.94 19.46
C LEU A 203 12.78 -16.60 19.55
N GLY A 204 11.90 -17.59 19.63
CA GLY A 204 10.45 -17.38 19.78
C GLY A 204 10.03 -16.97 21.19
N ASP A 205 10.89 -17.18 22.19
CA ASP A 205 10.59 -16.93 23.62
C ASP A 205 11.19 -15.60 24.12
N VAL A 206 12.09 -14.97 23.34
CA VAL A 206 12.79 -13.74 23.74
C VAL A 206 12.06 -12.50 23.20
N ASN A 207 11.83 -11.52 24.07
CA ASN A 207 11.27 -10.21 23.68
C ASN A 207 12.18 -9.51 22.66
N ALA A 208 11.58 -8.80 21.70
CA ALA A 208 12.31 -8.05 20.67
C ALA A 208 13.36 -7.11 21.31
N GLY A 209 14.65 -7.34 21.01
CA GLY A 209 15.76 -6.59 21.62
C GLY A 209 17.13 -7.29 21.53
N SER A 210 18.07 -6.87 22.39
CA SER A 210 19.48 -7.34 22.39
C SER A 210 19.62 -8.86 22.58
N GLY A 211 18.75 -9.47 23.41
CA GLY A 211 18.75 -10.92 23.63
C GLY A 211 18.35 -11.74 22.40
N GLN A 212 17.48 -11.20 21.53
CA GLN A 212 17.08 -11.86 20.29
C GLN A 212 18.25 -11.86 19.29
N SER A 213 18.98 -10.74 19.19
CA SER A 213 20.16 -10.61 18.33
C SER A 213 21.30 -11.55 18.77
N GLU A 214 21.57 -11.66 20.07
CA GLU A 214 22.60 -12.59 20.59
C GLU A 214 22.23 -14.05 20.32
N THR A 215 20.98 -14.43 20.57
CA THR A 215 20.49 -15.80 20.32
C THR A 215 20.54 -16.14 18.83
N ALA A 216 20.21 -15.18 17.95
CA ALA A 216 20.31 -15.35 16.51
C ALA A 216 21.77 -15.58 16.08
N ASN A 217 22.73 -14.83 16.63
CA ASN A 217 24.15 -15.02 16.34
C ASN A 217 24.64 -16.42 16.73
N LYS A 218 24.21 -16.93 17.90
CA LYS A 218 24.55 -18.29 18.33
C LYS A 218 23.98 -19.35 17.39
N ALA A 219 22.74 -19.17 16.91
CA ALA A 219 22.14 -20.05 15.92
C ALA A 219 22.89 -20.00 14.58
N ILE A 220 23.21 -18.80 14.09
CA ILE A 220 23.98 -18.58 12.86
C ILE A 220 25.34 -19.28 12.94
N GLU A 221 26.04 -19.17 14.06
CA GLU A 221 27.31 -19.84 14.27
C GLU A 221 27.19 -21.36 14.05
N GLN A 222 26.15 -21.99 14.62
CA GLN A 222 25.97 -23.44 14.48
C GLN A 222 25.65 -23.84 13.04
N PHE A 223 24.69 -23.19 12.39
CA PHE A 223 24.31 -23.53 11.01
C PHE A 223 25.40 -23.18 9.99
N ARG A 224 26.20 -22.14 10.24
CA ARG A 224 27.36 -21.81 9.41
C ARG A 224 28.44 -22.89 9.48
N GLU A 225 28.73 -23.41 10.68
CA GLU A 225 29.69 -24.51 10.81
C GLU A 225 29.15 -25.81 10.21
N ILE A 226 27.85 -26.11 10.35
CA ILE A 226 27.23 -27.24 9.65
C ILE A 226 27.41 -27.09 8.15
N TYR A 227 27.07 -25.93 7.58
CA TYR A 227 27.20 -25.66 6.16
C TYR A 227 28.65 -25.75 5.65
N ARG A 228 29.64 -25.42 6.50
CA ARG A 228 31.07 -25.59 6.19
C ARG A 228 31.49 -27.06 6.19
N LEU A 229 30.95 -27.86 7.11
CA LEU A 229 31.30 -29.27 7.30
C LEU A 229 30.59 -30.18 6.30
N ASP A 230 29.32 -29.89 6.03
CA ASP A 230 28.46 -30.59 5.10
C ASP A 230 27.70 -29.57 4.23
N PRO A 231 28.30 -29.15 3.10
CA PRO A 231 27.65 -28.23 2.15
C PRO A 231 26.41 -28.83 1.47
N THR A 232 26.17 -30.14 1.60
CA THR A 232 25.01 -30.83 1.01
C THR A 232 23.79 -30.87 1.94
N ASP A 233 23.95 -30.43 3.21
CA ASP A 233 22.84 -30.26 4.15
C ASP A 233 22.02 -29.01 3.81
N THR A 234 21.13 -29.16 2.83
CA THR A 234 20.23 -28.09 2.35
C THR A 234 19.32 -27.58 3.46
N GLU A 235 18.86 -28.44 4.38
CA GLU A 235 17.96 -28.02 5.47
C GLU A 235 18.67 -27.00 6.38
N SER A 236 19.90 -27.31 6.80
CA SER A 236 20.72 -26.40 7.61
C SER A 236 21.10 -25.12 6.85
N ALA A 237 21.37 -25.22 5.55
CA ALA A 237 21.67 -24.07 4.70
C ALA A 237 20.45 -23.13 4.56
N LEU A 238 19.24 -23.66 4.39
CA LEU A 238 18.00 -22.87 4.36
C LEU A 238 17.75 -22.16 5.69
N TRP A 239 18.01 -22.82 6.84
CA TRP A 239 17.93 -22.16 8.14
C TRP A 239 18.96 -21.03 8.30
N LEU A 240 20.19 -21.24 7.81
CA LEU A 240 21.23 -20.23 7.81
C LEU A 240 20.82 -18.99 7.00
N ALA A 241 20.25 -19.18 5.81
CA ALA A 241 19.75 -18.08 4.98
C ALA A 241 18.64 -17.28 5.69
N ARG A 242 17.62 -17.96 6.26
CA ARG A 242 16.55 -17.29 7.04
C ARG A 242 17.11 -16.47 8.20
N LEU A 243 18.11 -16.99 8.91
CA LEU A 243 18.75 -16.29 10.02
C LEU A 243 19.54 -15.07 9.56
N TYR A 244 20.23 -15.15 8.42
CA TYR A 244 20.88 -13.98 7.83
C TYR A 244 19.86 -12.92 7.41
N ARG A 245 18.75 -13.29 6.77
CA ARG A 245 17.67 -12.36 6.44
C ARG A 245 17.06 -11.71 7.69
N LEU A 246 16.81 -12.47 8.76
CA LEU A 246 16.33 -11.92 10.05
C LEU A 246 17.30 -10.89 10.66
N LYS A 247 18.60 -11.03 10.38
CA LYS A 247 19.66 -10.12 10.83
C LYS A 247 19.90 -8.94 9.88
N ASN A 248 19.11 -8.81 8.82
CA ASN A 248 19.32 -7.88 7.71
C ASN A 248 20.70 -8.06 7.04
N GLU A 249 21.26 -9.27 7.08
CA GLU A 249 22.51 -9.64 6.40
C GLU A 249 22.19 -10.26 5.02
N HIS A 250 21.52 -9.47 4.17
CA HIS A 250 20.91 -9.95 2.92
C HIS A 250 21.92 -10.56 1.95
N ASP A 251 23.09 -9.96 1.76
CA ASP A 251 24.14 -10.47 0.87
C ASP A 251 24.54 -11.92 1.21
N LYS A 252 24.65 -12.23 2.51
CA LYS A 252 25.02 -13.58 2.97
C LYS A 252 23.87 -14.56 2.78
N SER A 253 22.63 -14.12 3.03
CA SER A 253 21.44 -14.92 2.76
C SER A 253 21.35 -15.29 1.28
N GLU A 254 21.51 -14.30 0.40
CA GLU A 254 21.49 -14.48 -1.05
C GLU A 254 22.60 -15.45 -1.49
N GLN A 255 23.83 -15.28 -0.98
CA GLN A 255 24.95 -16.17 -1.32
C GLN A 255 24.66 -17.63 -0.97
N VAL A 256 24.10 -17.90 0.21
CA VAL A 256 23.75 -19.26 0.64
C VAL A 256 22.65 -19.84 -0.27
N LEU A 257 21.58 -19.08 -0.54
CA LEU A 257 20.47 -19.53 -1.38
C LEU A 257 20.90 -19.82 -2.82
N ARG A 258 21.69 -18.93 -3.43
CA ARG A 258 22.24 -19.16 -4.78
C ARG A 258 23.19 -20.35 -4.83
N SER A 259 23.89 -20.66 -3.74
CA SER A 259 24.73 -21.86 -3.66
C SER A 259 23.89 -23.13 -3.65
N ILE A 260 22.76 -23.15 -2.94
CA ILE A 260 21.80 -24.26 -2.98
C ILE A 260 21.28 -24.46 -4.41
N LEU A 261 20.84 -23.38 -5.06
CA LEU A 261 20.30 -23.41 -6.43
C LEU A 261 21.34 -23.78 -7.49
N LYS A 262 22.63 -23.60 -7.21
CA LYS A 262 23.70 -24.10 -8.09
C LYS A 262 23.80 -25.63 -8.08
N THR A 263 23.51 -26.26 -6.94
CA THR A 263 23.56 -27.73 -6.79
C THR A 263 22.22 -28.40 -7.08
N ASP A 264 21.12 -27.72 -6.75
CA ASP A 264 19.74 -28.18 -6.92
C ASP A 264 18.90 -27.01 -7.44
N PRO A 265 18.91 -26.77 -8.78
CA PRO A 265 18.21 -25.63 -9.38
C PRO A 265 16.71 -25.61 -9.12
N ASP A 266 16.09 -26.78 -8.93
CA ASP A 266 14.65 -26.93 -8.74
C ASP A 266 14.25 -26.95 -7.25
N ASN A 267 15.15 -26.55 -6.34
CA ASN A 267 14.87 -26.50 -4.91
C ASN A 267 13.84 -25.42 -4.58
N GLU A 268 12.56 -25.79 -4.53
CA GLU A 268 11.44 -24.87 -4.35
C GLU A 268 11.61 -23.96 -3.12
N GLN A 269 12.09 -24.48 -1.99
CA GLN A 269 12.27 -23.69 -0.76
C GLN A 269 13.40 -22.66 -0.85
N ALA A 270 14.45 -22.93 -1.63
CA ALA A 270 15.52 -21.98 -1.87
C ALA A 270 15.07 -20.90 -2.87
N VAL A 271 14.32 -21.28 -3.91
CA VAL A 271 13.71 -20.34 -4.85
C VAL A 271 12.76 -19.39 -4.12
N GLU A 272 11.82 -19.92 -3.32
CA GLU A 272 10.87 -19.13 -2.52
C GLU A 272 11.60 -18.10 -1.64
N GLN A 273 12.61 -18.53 -0.89
CA GLN A 273 13.34 -17.63 0.03
C GLN A 273 14.17 -16.59 -0.70
N LEU A 274 14.77 -16.94 -1.84
CA LEU A 274 15.57 -16.02 -2.65
C LEU A 274 14.66 -14.99 -3.32
N THR A 275 13.56 -15.44 -3.92
CA THR A 275 12.52 -14.57 -4.45
C THR A 275 12.04 -13.58 -3.40
N GLN A 276 11.63 -14.05 -2.22
CA GLN A 276 11.15 -13.16 -1.17
C GLN A 276 12.23 -12.16 -0.74
N LEU A 277 13.50 -12.58 -0.65
CA LEU A 277 14.61 -11.69 -0.34
C LEU A 277 14.78 -10.61 -1.42
N LEU A 278 14.76 -10.98 -2.70
CA LEU A 278 14.88 -10.04 -3.81
C LEU A 278 13.71 -9.04 -3.82
N MET A 279 12.49 -9.52 -3.55
CA MET A 279 11.28 -8.70 -3.42
C MET A 279 11.36 -7.73 -2.24
N ASP A 280 11.82 -8.19 -1.08
CA ASP A 280 12.05 -7.35 0.12
C ASP A 280 13.09 -6.24 -0.15
N GLU A 281 14.06 -6.49 -1.04
CA GLU A 281 15.07 -5.52 -1.49
C GLU A 281 14.63 -4.63 -2.66
N GLY A 282 13.42 -4.84 -3.19
CA GLY A 282 12.91 -4.12 -4.37
C GLY A 282 13.56 -4.54 -5.69
N LYS A 283 14.28 -5.67 -5.73
CA LYS A 283 14.87 -6.27 -6.92
C LYS A 283 13.86 -7.16 -7.66
N SER A 284 12.68 -6.62 -7.97
CA SER A 284 11.56 -7.38 -8.55
C SER A 284 11.90 -7.99 -9.91
N ASP A 285 12.68 -7.30 -10.75
CA ASP A 285 13.09 -7.80 -12.07
C ASP A 285 13.97 -9.06 -11.98
N GLU A 286 14.86 -9.12 -10.99
CA GLU A 286 15.68 -10.30 -10.73
C GLU A 286 14.83 -11.47 -10.21
N ALA A 287 13.84 -11.17 -9.36
CA ALA A 287 12.90 -12.16 -8.85
C ALA A 287 12.06 -12.77 -9.99
N VAL A 288 11.56 -11.93 -10.91
CA VAL A 288 10.86 -12.36 -12.12
C VAL A 288 11.75 -13.25 -12.98
N ALA A 289 12.98 -12.83 -13.28
CA ALA A 289 13.88 -13.61 -14.12
C ALA A 289 14.23 -14.98 -13.50
N LEU A 290 14.43 -15.03 -12.18
CA LEU A 290 14.64 -16.28 -11.45
C LEU A 290 13.43 -17.21 -11.62
N LEU A 291 12.23 -16.72 -11.35
CA LEU A 291 11.00 -17.53 -11.37
C LEU A 291 10.60 -17.94 -12.79
N GLU A 292 10.75 -17.08 -13.80
CA GLU A 292 10.52 -17.44 -15.21
C GLU A 292 11.44 -18.58 -15.64
N GLY A 293 12.72 -18.54 -15.23
CA GLY A 293 13.69 -19.61 -15.54
C GLY A 293 13.31 -20.95 -14.92
N ILE A 294 12.84 -20.95 -13.67
CA ILE A 294 12.45 -22.19 -12.96
C ILE A 294 11.11 -22.72 -13.46
N THR A 295 10.09 -21.88 -13.58
CA THR A 295 8.72 -22.29 -13.93
C THR A 295 8.57 -22.83 -15.36
N GLN A 296 9.57 -22.62 -16.23
CA GLN A 296 9.65 -23.26 -17.55
C GLN A 296 9.92 -24.77 -17.47
N HIS A 297 10.51 -25.27 -16.39
CA HIS A 297 10.94 -26.67 -16.26
C HIS A 297 10.34 -27.36 -15.03
N SER A 298 10.22 -26.63 -13.92
CA SER A 298 9.61 -27.06 -12.66
C SER A 298 8.52 -26.07 -12.26
N SER A 299 7.29 -26.32 -12.68
CA SER A 299 6.13 -25.47 -12.38
C SER A 299 5.34 -26.05 -11.20
N SER A 300 5.22 -25.29 -10.13
CA SER A 300 4.31 -25.58 -9.01
C SER A 300 3.35 -24.41 -8.78
N PRO A 301 2.18 -24.64 -8.15
CA PRO A 301 1.25 -23.57 -7.82
C PRO A 301 1.89 -22.45 -6.99
N VAL A 302 2.73 -22.83 -6.02
CA VAL A 302 3.44 -21.89 -5.13
C VAL A 302 4.41 -20.99 -5.90
N LEU A 303 5.21 -21.55 -6.82
CA LEU A 303 6.15 -20.75 -7.60
C LEU A 303 5.44 -19.84 -8.62
N LEU A 304 4.28 -20.27 -9.14
CA LEU A 304 3.45 -19.42 -10.01
C LEU A 304 2.79 -18.28 -9.24
N ASP A 305 2.36 -18.52 -8.00
CA ASP A 305 1.83 -17.49 -7.11
C ASP A 305 2.88 -16.42 -6.82
N LEU A 306 4.09 -16.84 -6.44
CA LEU A 306 5.23 -15.95 -6.25
C LEU A 306 5.64 -15.21 -7.53
N LEU A 307 5.47 -15.83 -8.69
CA LEU A 307 5.71 -15.16 -9.97
C LEU A 307 4.65 -14.08 -10.22
N GLY A 308 3.39 -14.36 -9.84
CA GLY A 308 2.33 -13.36 -9.80
C GLY A 308 2.66 -12.18 -8.87
N ASP A 309 3.16 -12.46 -7.67
CA ASP A 309 3.60 -11.43 -6.71
C ASP A 309 4.75 -10.59 -7.32
N ALA A 310 5.75 -11.25 -7.91
CA ALA A 310 6.91 -10.62 -8.53
C ALA A 310 6.54 -9.71 -9.70
N TYR A 311 5.67 -10.17 -10.60
CA TYR A 311 5.14 -9.33 -11.67
C TYR A 311 4.31 -8.17 -11.12
N THR A 312 3.53 -8.38 -10.06
CA THR A 312 2.73 -7.31 -9.43
C THR A 312 3.64 -6.21 -8.87
N GLN A 313 4.72 -6.57 -8.17
CA GLN A 313 5.70 -5.60 -7.64
C GLN A 313 6.53 -4.96 -8.75
N ALA A 314 6.76 -5.66 -9.87
CA ALA A 314 7.37 -5.10 -11.08
C ALA A 314 6.38 -4.26 -11.93
N HIS A 315 5.12 -4.13 -11.50
CA HIS A 315 4.03 -3.46 -12.22
C HIS A 315 3.69 -4.06 -13.61
N ASP A 316 4.08 -5.30 -13.88
CA ASP A 316 3.66 -6.08 -15.08
C ASP A 316 2.37 -6.86 -14.78
N LEU A 317 1.29 -6.11 -14.55
CA LEU A 317 0.01 -6.68 -14.11
C LEU A 317 -0.59 -7.74 -15.07
N PRO A 318 -0.50 -7.61 -16.41
CA PRO A 318 -1.03 -8.64 -17.30
C PRO A 318 -0.34 -10.01 -17.16
N LYS A 319 0.98 -10.01 -16.91
CA LYS A 319 1.70 -11.27 -16.64
C LYS A 319 1.40 -11.79 -15.24
N ALA A 320 1.26 -10.91 -14.25
CA ALA A 320 0.80 -11.30 -12.92
C ALA A 320 -0.55 -12.02 -12.97
N GLU A 321 -1.51 -11.48 -13.73
CA GLU A 321 -2.83 -12.09 -13.93
C GLU A 321 -2.69 -13.51 -14.50
N THR A 322 -1.86 -13.67 -15.54
CA THR A 322 -1.62 -14.96 -16.19
C THR A 322 -1.02 -15.97 -15.21
N ALA A 323 -0.05 -15.55 -14.39
CA ALA A 323 0.59 -16.40 -13.40
C ALA A 323 -0.38 -16.87 -12.31
N TYR A 324 -1.17 -15.96 -11.71
CA TYR A 324 -2.17 -16.32 -10.70
C TYR A 324 -3.30 -17.17 -11.24
N ARG A 325 -3.78 -16.93 -12.47
CA ARG A 325 -4.80 -17.80 -13.10
C ARG A 325 -4.27 -19.23 -13.20
N LYS A 326 -3.03 -19.40 -13.67
CA LYS A 326 -2.40 -20.72 -13.75
C LYS A 326 -2.19 -21.36 -12.38
N ALA A 327 -1.79 -20.59 -11.36
CA ALA A 327 -1.67 -21.08 -9.99
C ALA A 327 -3.03 -21.59 -9.45
N ALA A 328 -4.08 -20.80 -9.61
CA ALA A 328 -5.44 -21.14 -9.18
C ALA A 328 -6.08 -22.30 -9.98
N GLU A 329 -5.63 -22.54 -11.22
CA GLU A 329 -6.03 -23.71 -12.02
C GLU A 329 -5.36 -25.00 -11.51
N LEU A 330 -4.09 -24.93 -11.11
CA LEU A 330 -3.33 -26.08 -10.60
C LEU A 330 -3.71 -26.45 -9.16
N ASP A 331 -3.99 -25.47 -8.32
CA ASP A 331 -4.55 -25.68 -6.98
C ASP A 331 -5.78 -24.78 -6.73
N PRO A 332 -6.99 -25.25 -7.10
CA PRO A 332 -8.22 -24.51 -6.86
C PRO A 332 -8.62 -24.39 -5.39
N SER A 333 -8.00 -25.16 -4.50
CA SER A 333 -8.34 -25.22 -3.07
C SER A 333 -7.59 -24.18 -2.24
N GLU A 334 -6.43 -23.72 -2.73
CA GLU A 334 -5.66 -22.68 -2.09
C GLU A 334 -6.22 -21.29 -2.46
N LEU A 335 -6.75 -20.60 -1.46
CA LEU A 335 -7.49 -19.34 -1.67
C LEU A 335 -6.55 -18.16 -1.88
N SER A 336 -5.27 -18.26 -1.49
CA SER A 336 -4.30 -17.18 -1.70
C SER A 336 -4.14 -16.84 -3.19
N HIS A 337 -4.12 -17.84 -4.07
CA HIS A 337 -4.02 -17.66 -5.53
C HIS A 337 -5.19 -16.83 -6.09
N GLN A 338 -6.40 -17.09 -5.59
CA GLN A 338 -7.60 -16.35 -5.99
C GLN A 338 -7.57 -14.92 -5.44
N ARG A 339 -7.03 -14.69 -4.24
CA ARG A 339 -6.84 -13.34 -3.70
C ARG A 339 -5.82 -12.54 -4.51
N GLY A 340 -4.68 -13.16 -4.83
CA GLY A 340 -3.67 -12.57 -5.71
C GLY A 340 -4.27 -12.16 -7.05
N LEU A 341 -4.98 -13.09 -7.72
CA LEU A 341 -5.70 -12.79 -8.96
C LEU A 341 -6.71 -11.65 -8.81
N GLY A 342 -7.56 -11.69 -7.78
CA GLY A 342 -8.56 -10.65 -7.53
C GLY A 342 -7.93 -9.28 -7.29
N GLN A 343 -6.82 -9.23 -6.55
CA GLN A 343 -6.06 -8.00 -6.30
C GLN A 343 -5.36 -7.48 -7.55
N THR A 344 -4.78 -8.34 -8.38
CA THR A 344 -4.19 -7.95 -9.67
C THR A 344 -5.24 -7.39 -10.61
N LEU A 345 -6.39 -8.05 -10.75
CA LEU A 345 -7.51 -7.57 -11.57
C LEU A 345 -8.04 -6.22 -11.07
N LEU A 346 -8.04 -6.00 -9.75
CA LEU A 346 -8.36 -4.71 -9.14
C LEU A 346 -7.35 -3.62 -9.56
N SER A 347 -6.06 -3.91 -9.47
CA SER A 347 -4.97 -3.00 -9.86
C SER A 347 -4.96 -2.72 -11.38
N GLU A 348 -5.47 -3.64 -12.20
CA GLU A 348 -5.69 -3.45 -13.64
C GLU A 348 -7.00 -2.73 -13.96
N GLU A 349 -7.77 -2.31 -12.95
CA GLU A 349 -9.10 -1.69 -13.10
C GLU A 349 -10.13 -2.60 -13.81
N LYS A 350 -9.87 -3.92 -13.87
CA LYS A 350 -10.79 -4.94 -14.40
C LYS A 350 -11.86 -5.30 -13.34
N TYR A 351 -12.56 -4.28 -12.86
CA TYR A 351 -13.51 -4.36 -11.73
C TYR A 351 -14.56 -5.46 -11.87
N SER A 352 -15.11 -5.66 -13.07
CA SER A 352 -16.14 -6.68 -13.32
C SER A 352 -15.61 -8.12 -13.17
N GLU A 353 -14.34 -8.36 -13.51
CA GLU A 353 -13.72 -9.67 -13.35
C GLU A 353 -13.26 -9.88 -11.91
N ALA A 354 -12.65 -8.85 -11.31
CA ALA A 354 -12.29 -8.86 -9.89
C ALA A 354 -13.52 -9.16 -9.00
N LEU A 355 -14.67 -8.54 -9.32
CA LEU A 355 -15.91 -8.76 -8.58
C LEU A 355 -16.33 -10.22 -8.57
N LYS A 356 -16.22 -10.93 -9.70
CA LYS A 356 -16.55 -12.36 -9.79
C LYS A 356 -15.63 -13.21 -8.93
N VAL A 357 -14.33 -12.89 -8.91
CA VAL A 357 -13.34 -13.59 -8.07
C VAL A 357 -13.67 -13.41 -6.60
N TYR A 358 -13.88 -12.17 -6.14
CA TYR A 358 -14.19 -11.91 -4.74
C TYR A 358 -15.58 -12.40 -4.31
N GLN A 359 -16.58 -12.40 -5.21
CA GLN A 359 -17.88 -13.02 -4.94
C GLN A 359 -17.72 -14.52 -4.67
N LYS A 360 -16.96 -15.24 -5.49
CA LYS A 360 -16.64 -16.65 -5.25
C LYS A 360 -15.89 -16.86 -3.93
N LEU A 361 -14.93 -16.00 -3.62
CA LEU A 361 -14.24 -16.03 -2.33
C LEU A 361 -15.22 -15.83 -1.16
N SER A 362 -16.20 -14.93 -1.30
CA SER A 362 -17.19 -14.67 -0.24
C SER A 362 -18.12 -15.87 0.04
N GLU A 363 -18.36 -16.71 -0.97
CA GLU A 363 -19.11 -17.96 -0.80
C GLU A 363 -18.29 -19.02 -0.04
N LEU A 364 -16.97 -19.05 -0.24
CA LEU A 364 -16.05 -20.00 0.38
C LEU A 364 -15.60 -19.57 1.78
N THR A 365 -15.51 -18.26 2.02
CA THR A 365 -15.13 -17.66 3.32
C THR A 365 -16.16 -16.60 3.74
N PRO A 366 -17.37 -17.02 4.17
CA PRO A 366 -18.45 -16.08 4.46
C PRO A 366 -18.19 -15.15 5.66
N ASP A 367 -17.20 -15.46 6.49
CA ASP A 367 -16.81 -14.71 7.69
C ASP A 367 -15.55 -13.86 7.50
N ASP A 368 -15.02 -13.76 6.28
CA ASP A 368 -13.83 -12.95 6.00
C ASP A 368 -14.20 -11.51 5.65
N SER A 369 -13.89 -10.59 6.57
CA SER A 369 -14.11 -9.16 6.39
C SER A 369 -13.34 -8.56 5.21
N ASP A 370 -12.13 -9.06 4.92
CA ASP A 370 -11.28 -8.53 3.84
C ASP A 370 -11.95 -8.73 2.48
N VAL A 371 -12.55 -9.90 2.26
CA VAL A 371 -13.27 -10.20 1.01
C VAL A 371 -14.43 -9.22 0.79
N TYR A 372 -15.26 -8.97 1.81
CA TYR A 372 -16.34 -7.99 1.68
C TYR A 372 -15.84 -6.56 1.51
N LEU A 373 -14.70 -6.21 2.13
CA LEU A 373 -14.08 -4.91 1.95
C LEU A 373 -13.60 -4.70 0.51
N ARG A 374 -12.95 -5.70 -0.09
CA ARG A 374 -12.56 -5.65 -1.52
C ARG A 374 -13.78 -5.57 -2.43
N ILE A 375 -14.86 -6.32 -2.16
CA ILE A 375 -16.12 -6.20 -2.91
C ILE A 375 -16.69 -4.78 -2.81
N ALA A 376 -16.69 -4.19 -1.61
CA ALA A 376 -17.18 -2.83 -1.42
C ALA A 376 -16.33 -1.80 -2.16
N GLN A 377 -15.00 -1.94 -2.14
CA GLN A 377 -14.09 -1.12 -2.92
C GLN A 377 -14.40 -1.22 -4.42
N ILE A 378 -14.59 -2.43 -4.94
CA ILE A 378 -14.96 -2.65 -6.35
C ILE A 378 -16.29 -1.96 -6.69
N TYR A 379 -17.31 -2.09 -5.84
CA TYR A 379 -18.57 -1.40 -6.06
C TYR A 379 -18.46 0.13 -5.96
N ARG A 380 -17.56 0.66 -5.12
CA ARG A 380 -17.27 2.10 -5.04
C ARG A 380 -16.66 2.60 -6.34
N GLU A 381 -15.67 1.89 -6.90
CA GLU A 381 -15.06 2.23 -8.20
C GLU A 381 -16.05 2.06 -9.37
N LEU A 382 -17.02 1.15 -9.25
CA LEU A 382 -18.14 1.01 -10.21
C LEU A 382 -19.27 2.03 -9.99
N HIS A 383 -19.10 2.99 -9.06
CA HIS A 383 -20.11 3.95 -8.61
C HIS A 383 -21.46 3.34 -8.15
N GLN A 384 -21.46 2.06 -7.75
CA GLN A 384 -22.61 1.36 -7.20
C GLN A 384 -22.60 1.49 -5.66
N LEU A 385 -22.72 2.72 -5.18
CA LEU A 385 -22.47 3.09 -3.78
C LEU A 385 -23.39 2.36 -2.78
N ASP A 386 -24.63 2.05 -3.16
CA ASP A 386 -25.56 1.28 -2.31
C ASP A 386 -25.04 -0.15 -2.03
N LYS A 387 -24.47 -0.80 -3.06
CA LYS A 387 -23.89 -2.13 -2.91
C LYS A 387 -22.55 -2.09 -2.19
N ALA A 388 -21.79 -1.02 -2.38
CA ALA A 388 -20.58 -0.80 -1.59
C ALA A 388 -20.91 -0.71 -0.10
N GLU A 389 -21.97 0.03 0.26
CA GLU A 389 -22.45 0.15 1.64
C GLU A 389 -22.90 -1.19 2.22
N GLU A 390 -23.68 -1.97 1.48
CA GLU A 390 -24.12 -3.31 1.90
C GLU A 390 -22.94 -4.22 2.26
N ASN A 391 -21.88 -4.19 1.45
CA ASN A 391 -20.70 -5.03 1.67
C ASN A 391 -19.80 -4.48 2.79
N LEU A 392 -19.70 -3.17 2.96
CA LEU A 392 -19.00 -2.59 4.11
C LEU A 392 -19.69 -2.91 5.44
N VAL A 393 -21.03 -2.94 5.48
CA VAL A 393 -21.77 -3.39 6.66
C VAL A 393 -21.42 -4.83 7.02
N LYS A 394 -21.28 -5.73 6.03
CA LYS A 394 -20.81 -7.10 6.26
C LYS A 394 -19.36 -7.12 6.75
N ALA A 395 -18.46 -6.36 6.13
CA ALA A 395 -17.07 -6.25 6.57
C ALA A 395 -16.97 -5.80 8.05
N ARG A 396 -17.76 -4.79 8.45
CA ARG A 396 -17.85 -4.31 9.83
C ARG A 396 -18.41 -5.36 10.78
N GLN A 397 -19.39 -6.14 10.35
CA GLN A 397 -19.96 -7.23 11.16
C GLN A 397 -18.91 -8.28 11.51
N TYR A 398 -18.05 -8.65 10.56
CA TYR A 398 -17.02 -9.67 10.76
C TYR A 398 -15.73 -9.14 11.39
N ALA A 399 -15.43 -7.84 11.24
CA ALA A 399 -14.28 -7.19 11.87
C ALA A 399 -14.66 -5.85 12.55
N PRO A 400 -15.44 -5.88 13.65
CA PRO A 400 -15.84 -4.67 14.35
C PRO A 400 -14.62 -3.95 14.93
N GLY A 401 -14.49 -2.65 14.65
CA GLY A 401 -13.35 -1.84 15.09
C GLY A 401 -12.10 -1.98 14.22
N SER A 402 -12.16 -2.70 13.08
CA SER A 402 -11.07 -2.71 12.11
C SER A 402 -10.88 -1.31 11.53
N LEU A 403 -9.65 -0.79 11.66
CA LEU A 403 -9.27 0.51 11.12
C LEU A 403 -9.45 0.56 9.59
N GLU A 404 -9.12 -0.53 8.89
CA GLU A 404 -9.26 -0.60 7.43
C GLU A 404 -10.72 -0.50 7.01
N VAL A 405 -11.63 -1.14 7.76
CA VAL A 405 -13.07 -1.06 7.51
C VAL A 405 -13.57 0.37 7.76
N MET A 406 -13.23 0.96 8.91
CA MET A 406 -13.63 2.34 9.24
C MET A 406 -13.11 3.34 8.21
N TYR A 407 -11.86 3.17 7.75
CA TYR A 407 -11.28 4.01 6.71
C TYR A 407 -12.08 3.92 5.41
N ASN A 408 -12.36 2.70 4.92
CA ASN A 408 -13.13 2.49 3.69
C ASN A 408 -14.58 2.98 3.81
N GLU A 409 -15.18 2.93 5.00
CA GLU A 409 -16.48 3.54 5.27
C GLU A 409 -16.45 5.06 5.16
N GLY A 410 -15.41 5.70 5.69
CA GLY A 410 -15.17 7.12 5.51
C GLY A 410 -15.11 7.49 4.02
N MET A 411 -14.29 6.76 3.24
CA MET A 411 -14.16 6.97 1.79
C MET A 411 -15.49 6.73 1.03
N LEU A 412 -16.27 5.73 1.43
CA LEU A 412 -17.58 5.48 0.82
C LEU A 412 -18.53 6.64 1.10
N TYR A 413 -18.66 7.06 2.36
CA TYR A 413 -19.55 8.16 2.72
C TYR A 413 -19.13 9.48 2.07
N GLU A 414 -17.84 9.74 1.94
CA GLU A 414 -17.30 10.83 1.14
C GLU A 414 -17.76 10.73 -0.32
N SER A 415 -17.62 9.57 -0.96
CA SER A 415 -18.08 9.37 -2.35
C SER A 415 -19.60 9.51 -2.52
N GLN A 416 -20.38 9.33 -1.45
CA GLN A 416 -21.83 9.58 -1.40
C GLN A 416 -22.18 11.06 -1.12
N GLY A 417 -21.18 11.90 -0.80
CA GLY A 417 -21.37 13.29 -0.34
C GLY A 417 -21.89 13.41 1.10
N ARG A 418 -21.82 12.33 1.89
CA ARG A 418 -22.24 12.28 3.30
C ARG A 418 -21.07 12.63 4.22
N TYR A 419 -20.57 13.86 4.12
CA TYR A 419 -19.38 14.32 4.85
C TYR A 419 -19.51 14.18 6.36
N GLU A 420 -20.68 14.50 6.95
CA GLU A 420 -20.91 14.34 8.40
C GLU A 420 -20.72 12.89 8.88
N ASP A 421 -21.22 11.91 8.11
CA ASP A 421 -21.06 10.49 8.44
C ASP A 421 -19.61 10.04 8.27
N ALA A 422 -18.93 10.51 7.22
CA ALA A 422 -17.51 10.23 6.97
C ALA A 422 -16.62 10.78 8.11
N ILE A 423 -16.84 12.04 8.49
CA ILE A 423 -16.16 12.73 9.59
C ILE A 423 -16.35 11.97 10.90
N ARG A 424 -17.59 11.54 11.21
CA ARG A 424 -17.88 10.78 12.43
C ARG A 424 -17.09 9.47 12.48
N VAL A 425 -17.13 8.67 11.41
CA VAL A 425 -16.44 7.37 11.38
C VAL A 425 -14.93 7.54 11.51
N LEU A 426 -14.32 8.49 10.78
CA LEU A 426 -12.88 8.72 10.88
C LEU A 426 -12.47 9.31 12.24
N THR A 427 -13.33 10.14 12.86
CA THR A 427 -13.10 10.65 14.23
C THR A 427 -13.11 9.52 15.26
N ASP A 428 -14.03 8.56 15.13
CA ASP A 428 -14.07 7.37 16.00
C ASP A 428 -12.81 6.51 15.80
N ALA A 429 -12.36 6.33 14.56
CA ALA A 429 -11.11 5.64 14.25
C ALA A 429 -9.90 6.33 14.88
N VAL A 430 -9.80 7.67 14.78
CA VAL A 430 -8.73 8.47 15.42
C VAL A 430 -8.76 8.26 16.94
N THR A 431 -9.93 8.35 17.57
CA THR A 431 -10.09 8.13 19.01
C THR A 431 -9.60 6.74 19.41
N GLY A 432 -9.98 5.72 18.65
CA GLY A 432 -9.57 4.33 18.86
C GLY A 432 -8.04 4.15 18.80
N ILE A 433 -7.37 4.75 17.81
CA ILE A 433 -5.92 4.68 17.67
C ILE A 433 -5.20 5.52 18.74
N LYS A 434 -5.72 6.69 19.13
CA LYS A 434 -5.18 7.51 20.23
C LYS A 434 -5.15 6.77 21.56
N GLY A 435 -6.12 5.88 21.80
CA GLY A 435 -6.19 5.04 22.99
C GLY A 435 -5.08 3.97 23.07
N GLN A 436 -4.38 3.67 21.98
CA GLN A 436 -3.31 2.67 21.96
C GLN A 436 -1.98 3.22 22.52
N PRO A 437 -1.06 2.37 23.02
CA PRO A 437 0.24 2.82 23.51
C PRO A 437 1.04 3.63 22.49
N ALA A 438 1.61 4.76 22.92
CA ALA A 438 2.40 5.65 22.05
C ALA A 438 3.66 5.00 21.48
N THR A 439 4.15 3.93 22.10
CA THR A 439 5.34 3.18 21.68
C THR A 439 5.11 2.28 20.48
N LEU A 440 3.85 2.06 20.06
CA LEU A 440 3.53 1.26 18.89
C LEU A 440 3.87 2.04 17.61
N PRO A 441 4.83 1.57 16.78
CA PRO A 441 5.20 2.28 15.55
C PRO A 441 4.03 2.45 14.57
N SER A 442 3.12 1.47 14.54
CA SER A 442 1.91 1.49 13.71
C SER A 442 0.93 2.61 14.10
N ARG A 443 0.96 3.07 15.36
CA ARG A 443 0.07 4.14 15.85
C ARG A 443 0.35 5.45 15.10
N LYS A 444 1.62 5.83 14.99
CA LYS A 444 2.03 7.05 14.28
C LYS A 444 1.56 7.01 12.82
N ARG A 445 1.86 5.91 12.12
CA ARG A 445 1.46 5.72 10.71
C ARG A 445 -0.06 5.80 10.54
N SER A 446 -0.82 5.13 11.41
CA SER A 446 -2.28 5.12 11.37
C SER A 446 -2.88 6.50 11.62
N LEU A 447 -2.40 7.23 12.63
CA LEU A 447 -2.86 8.61 12.90
C LEU A 447 -2.52 9.55 11.76
N SER A 448 -1.35 9.41 11.13
CA SER A 448 -0.97 10.25 10.01
C SER A 448 -1.94 10.13 8.85
N ILE A 449 -2.31 8.90 8.47
CA ILE A 449 -3.30 8.64 7.41
C ILE A 449 -4.68 9.19 7.79
N LEU A 450 -5.13 8.90 9.02
CA LEU A 450 -6.46 9.31 9.47
C LEU A 450 -6.61 10.83 9.59
N TYR A 451 -5.62 11.53 10.13
CA TYR A 451 -5.68 12.99 10.24
C TYR A 451 -5.63 13.67 8.87
N GLN A 452 -4.85 13.12 7.94
CA GLN A 452 -4.83 13.63 6.57
C GLN A 452 -6.24 13.56 5.95
N GLN A 453 -6.89 12.39 6.02
CA GLN A 453 -8.24 12.24 5.47
C GLN A 453 -9.29 13.04 6.23
N LEU A 454 -9.27 13.02 7.57
CA LEU A 454 -10.23 13.76 8.38
C LEU A 454 -10.09 15.28 8.17
N GLY A 455 -8.86 15.80 8.08
CA GLY A 455 -8.60 17.20 7.78
C GLY A 455 -9.07 17.58 6.37
N GLN A 456 -8.90 16.69 5.38
CA GLN A 456 -9.45 16.88 4.04
C GLN A 456 -10.97 16.96 4.08
N LEU A 457 -11.64 16.00 4.74
CA LEU A 457 -13.11 16.01 4.86
C LEU A 457 -13.63 17.27 5.53
N TYR A 458 -12.98 17.74 6.60
CA TYR A 458 -13.35 19.02 7.20
C TYR A 458 -13.16 20.21 6.26
N ARG A 459 -12.13 20.17 5.40
CA ARG A 459 -11.90 21.22 4.40
C ARG A 459 -12.97 21.19 3.30
N GLU A 460 -13.34 20.01 2.81
CA GLU A 460 -14.42 19.83 1.82
C GLU A 460 -15.79 20.24 2.39
N ASP A 461 -16.04 19.91 3.66
CA ASP A 461 -17.21 20.36 4.44
C ASP A 461 -17.15 21.86 4.80
N GLN A 462 -16.10 22.58 4.36
CA GLN A 462 -15.84 24.00 4.62
C GLN A 462 -15.69 24.35 6.10
N ASN A 463 -15.51 23.35 6.96
CA ASN A 463 -15.15 23.52 8.36
C ASN A 463 -13.63 23.72 8.50
N TYR A 464 -13.15 24.83 7.95
CA TYR A 464 -11.72 25.13 7.84
C TYR A 464 -11.00 25.16 9.20
N GLN A 465 -11.69 25.57 10.27
CA GLN A 465 -11.11 25.58 11.62
C GLN A 465 -10.83 24.16 12.13
N ALA A 466 -11.78 23.23 11.94
CA ALA A 466 -11.57 21.83 12.31
C ALA A 466 -10.51 21.17 11.42
N ALA A 467 -10.45 21.52 10.13
CA ALA A 467 -9.41 21.06 9.22
C ALA A 467 -8.01 21.49 9.70
N ILE A 468 -7.83 22.79 9.99
CA ILE A 468 -6.56 23.34 10.50
C ILE A 468 -6.14 22.63 11.79
N TYR A 469 -7.04 22.53 12.78
CA TYR A 469 -6.75 21.82 14.04
C TYR A 469 -6.34 20.36 13.81
N THR A 470 -7.01 19.67 12.89
CA THR A 470 -6.69 18.28 12.55
C THR A 470 -5.30 18.16 11.90
N PHE A 471 -4.93 19.10 11.03
CA PHE A 471 -3.59 19.14 10.44
C PHE A 471 -2.51 19.56 11.45
N GLU A 472 -2.81 20.42 12.43
CA GLU A 472 -1.89 20.70 13.54
C GLU A 472 -1.60 19.43 14.36
N GLU A 473 -2.63 18.63 14.64
CA GLU A 473 -2.46 17.32 15.30
C GLU A 473 -1.64 16.33 14.47
N LEU A 474 -1.74 16.38 13.13
CA LEU A 474 -0.84 15.64 12.24
C LEU A 474 0.61 16.11 12.43
N GLY A 475 0.86 17.42 12.48
CA GLY A 475 2.21 17.95 12.66
C GLY A 475 2.89 17.54 13.96
N HIS A 476 2.12 17.31 15.02
CA HIS A 476 2.63 16.79 16.30
C HIS A 476 3.18 15.35 16.23
N LEU A 477 2.97 14.61 15.12
CA LEU A 477 3.50 13.26 14.94
C LEU A 477 4.99 13.21 14.55
N GLY A 478 5.59 14.35 14.19
CA GLY A 478 7.03 14.48 13.92
C GLY A 478 7.34 15.37 12.72
N ASP A 479 8.62 15.64 12.48
CA ASP A 479 9.03 16.66 11.50
C ASP A 479 8.58 16.39 10.06
N GLU A 480 8.53 15.13 9.62
CA GLU A 480 8.01 14.79 8.30
C GLU A 480 6.53 15.15 8.17
N GLU A 481 5.76 14.84 9.20
CA GLU A 481 4.32 15.07 9.25
C GLU A 481 4.01 16.56 9.44
N ASP A 482 4.86 17.29 10.18
CA ASP A 482 4.73 18.75 10.33
C ASP A 482 4.98 19.49 9.01
N ARG A 483 5.92 19.04 8.17
CA ARG A 483 6.12 19.62 6.83
C ARG A 483 4.87 19.44 5.97
N ARG A 484 4.31 18.22 5.95
CA ARG A 484 3.06 17.91 5.23
C ARG A 484 1.87 18.71 5.78
N ALA A 485 1.71 18.76 7.10
CA ALA A 485 0.65 19.50 7.78
C ALA A 485 0.68 20.99 7.43
N ARG A 486 1.86 21.63 7.42
CA ARG A 486 1.98 23.05 7.07
C ARG A 486 1.52 23.34 5.64
N MET A 487 1.83 22.46 4.69
CA MET A 487 1.31 22.59 3.32
C MET A 487 -0.21 22.46 3.27
N MET A 488 -0.77 21.49 4.00
CA MET A 488 -2.23 21.33 4.09
C MET A 488 -2.92 22.52 4.77
N ILE A 489 -2.31 23.12 5.80
CA ILE A 489 -2.84 24.32 6.48
C ILE A 489 -2.77 25.54 5.57
N MET A 490 -1.65 25.75 4.85
CA MET A 490 -1.52 26.78 3.82
C MET A 490 -2.66 26.67 2.80
N ASP A 491 -2.87 25.48 2.25
CA ASP A 491 -3.94 25.24 1.28
C ASP A 491 -5.34 25.39 1.88
N THR A 492 -5.50 25.09 3.17
CA THR A 492 -6.77 25.29 3.87
C THR A 492 -7.10 26.77 4.02
N TYR A 493 -6.14 27.60 4.42
CA TYR A 493 -6.34 29.06 4.44
C TYR A 493 -6.57 29.63 3.04
N ARG A 494 -5.84 29.14 2.03
CA ARG A 494 -6.05 29.49 0.61
C ARG A 494 -7.49 29.20 0.17
N THR A 495 -7.98 27.99 0.46
CA THR A 495 -9.35 27.55 0.15
C THR A 495 -10.40 28.36 0.93
N ALA A 496 -10.10 28.70 2.19
CA ALA A 496 -10.91 29.59 3.02
C ALA A 496 -10.88 31.07 2.56
N LYS A 497 -10.15 31.38 1.48
CA LYS A 497 -9.95 32.74 0.94
C LYS A 497 -9.22 33.69 1.91
N ASP A 498 -8.53 33.15 2.91
CA ASP A 498 -7.69 33.89 3.88
C ASP A 498 -6.21 33.85 3.45
N LEU A 499 -5.93 34.53 2.33
CA LEU A 499 -4.59 34.58 1.74
C LEU A 499 -3.53 35.18 2.68
N PRO A 500 -3.81 36.21 3.52
CA PRO A 500 -2.86 36.69 4.51
C PRO A 500 -2.39 35.61 5.48
N LYS A 501 -3.31 34.78 6.01
CA LYS A 501 -2.94 33.65 6.88
C LYS A 501 -2.20 32.55 6.16
N ALA A 502 -2.57 32.26 4.91
CA ALA A 502 -1.85 31.29 4.08
C ALA A 502 -0.38 31.71 3.88
N LEU A 503 -0.15 32.98 3.53
CA LEU A 503 1.19 33.54 3.34
C LEU A 503 1.99 33.61 4.65
N GLU A 504 1.36 33.99 5.76
CA GLU A 504 1.98 33.97 7.09
C GLU A 504 2.46 32.55 7.44
N THR A 505 1.58 31.56 7.30
CA THR A 505 1.87 30.14 7.55
C THR A 505 3.03 29.64 6.68
N GLY A 506 3.02 29.98 5.39
CA GLY A 506 4.09 29.59 4.48
C GLY A 506 5.43 30.24 4.78
N LYS A 507 5.43 31.50 5.21
CA LYS A 507 6.64 32.19 5.66
C LYS A 507 7.21 31.55 6.93
N GLU A 508 6.38 31.19 7.90
CA GLU A 508 6.79 30.46 9.09
C GLU A 508 7.33 29.06 8.76
N ALA A 509 6.66 28.35 7.86
CA ALA A 509 7.09 27.04 7.38
C ALA A 509 8.46 27.11 6.68
N MET A 510 8.67 28.11 5.83
CA MET A 510 9.96 28.39 5.18
C MET A 510 11.06 28.75 6.16
N ALA A 511 10.75 29.44 7.25
CA ALA A 511 11.72 29.75 8.30
C ALA A 511 12.12 28.50 9.11
N LYS A 512 11.15 27.61 9.37
CA LYS A 512 11.38 26.35 10.12
C LYS A 512 12.07 25.28 9.27
N TYR A 513 11.73 25.18 7.99
CA TYR A 513 12.22 24.16 7.05
C TYR A 513 12.83 24.79 5.79
N PRO A 514 13.93 25.56 5.92
CA PRO A 514 14.48 26.36 4.83
C PRO A 514 15.01 25.55 3.64
N ALA A 515 15.28 24.25 3.83
CA ALA A 515 15.76 23.34 2.78
C ALA A 515 14.64 22.57 2.08
N ASP A 516 13.41 22.58 2.59
CA ASP A 516 12.31 21.79 2.02
C ASP A 516 11.81 22.41 0.71
N SER A 517 11.88 21.64 -0.38
CA SER A 517 11.45 22.10 -1.70
C SER A 517 9.93 22.20 -1.80
N GLY A 518 9.19 21.26 -1.21
CA GLY A 518 7.72 21.25 -1.25
C GLY A 518 7.13 22.51 -0.61
N ILE A 519 7.57 22.85 0.60
CA ILE A 519 7.12 24.06 1.30
C ILE A 519 7.46 25.32 0.48
N ARG A 520 8.66 25.38 -0.12
CA ARG A 520 9.05 26.52 -0.96
C ARG A 520 8.18 26.63 -2.21
N SER A 521 7.84 25.51 -2.84
CA SER A 521 6.95 25.48 -4.00
C SER A 521 5.53 25.89 -3.65
N SER A 522 4.95 25.34 -2.57
CA SER A 522 3.61 25.74 -2.09
C SER A 522 3.54 27.23 -1.73
N TYR A 523 4.56 27.76 -1.05
CA TYR A 523 4.63 29.20 -0.73
C TYR A 523 4.78 30.07 -1.99
N ALA A 524 5.58 29.64 -2.97
CA ALA A 524 5.72 30.35 -4.24
C ALA A 524 4.39 30.38 -5.03
N LEU A 525 3.63 29.29 -5.04
CA LEU A 525 2.30 29.27 -5.66
C LEU A 525 1.34 30.27 -5.00
N LEU A 526 1.33 30.35 -3.67
CA LEU A 526 0.55 31.36 -2.94
C LEU A 526 0.97 32.80 -3.28
N LEU A 527 2.27 33.06 -3.41
CA LEU A 527 2.78 34.36 -3.85
C LEU A 527 2.29 34.69 -5.27
N GLY A 528 2.29 33.72 -6.18
CA GLY A 528 1.74 33.86 -7.52
C GLY A 528 0.25 34.23 -7.51
N GLU A 529 -0.56 33.53 -6.71
CA GLU A 529 -1.99 33.86 -6.52
C GLU A 529 -2.21 35.24 -5.90
N ASN A 530 -1.27 35.72 -5.07
CA ASN A 530 -1.26 37.07 -4.50
C ASN A 530 -0.71 38.15 -5.47
N GLY A 531 -0.44 37.80 -6.73
CA GLY A 531 0.09 38.72 -7.75
C GLY A 531 1.59 39.03 -7.63
N GLN A 532 2.32 38.31 -6.79
CA GLN A 532 3.78 38.45 -6.59
C GLN A 532 4.56 37.45 -7.46
N SER A 533 4.23 37.37 -8.75
CA SER A 533 4.77 36.37 -9.69
C SER A 533 6.30 36.39 -9.78
N ASP A 534 6.93 37.57 -9.81
CA ASP A 534 8.39 37.69 -9.90
C ASP A 534 9.11 37.10 -8.68
N GLU A 535 8.57 37.33 -7.49
CA GLU A 535 9.12 36.81 -6.23
C GLU A 535 8.94 35.29 -6.15
N ALA A 536 7.75 34.81 -6.50
CA ALA A 536 7.43 33.40 -6.60
C ALA A 536 8.37 32.66 -7.56
N VAL A 537 8.53 33.15 -8.79
CA VAL A 537 9.41 32.53 -9.78
C VAL A 537 10.88 32.58 -9.35
N LYS A 538 11.32 33.65 -8.69
CA LYS A 538 12.67 33.71 -8.12
C LYS A 538 12.91 32.59 -7.10
N LEU A 539 11.93 32.28 -6.25
CA LEU A 539 12.03 31.18 -5.28
C LEU A 539 12.08 29.82 -5.97
N LEU A 540 11.25 29.60 -6.99
CA LEU A 540 11.20 28.34 -7.74
C LEU A 540 12.47 28.12 -8.59
N ARG A 541 12.97 29.14 -9.27
CA ARG A 541 14.21 29.04 -10.07
C ARG A 541 15.43 28.67 -9.23
N ALA A 542 15.44 29.02 -7.95
CA ALA A 542 16.51 28.62 -7.02
C ALA A 542 16.51 27.11 -6.70
N GLN A 543 15.47 26.37 -7.08
CA GLN A 543 15.36 24.91 -6.92
C GLN A 543 15.87 24.14 -8.15
N LEU A 544 16.14 24.80 -9.28
CA LEU A 544 16.52 24.11 -10.50
C LEU A 544 17.93 23.49 -10.40
N HIS A 545 18.06 22.26 -10.87
CA HIS A 545 19.28 21.44 -10.82
C HIS A 545 19.92 21.21 -12.20
N GLY A 546 19.20 21.49 -13.29
CA GLY A 546 19.64 21.28 -14.67
C GLY A 546 19.49 19.84 -15.16
N ASP A 547 18.63 19.05 -14.53
CA ASP A 547 18.39 17.65 -14.89
C ASP A 547 16.88 17.31 -14.96
N SER A 548 16.54 16.04 -15.20
CA SER A 548 15.15 15.61 -15.37
C SER A 548 14.27 15.82 -14.14
N SER A 549 14.84 16.06 -12.95
CA SER A 549 14.07 16.34 -11.73
C SER A 549 13.44 17.73 -11.72
N ASP A 550 13.83 18.61 -12.63
CA ASP A 550 13.33 19.99 -12.71
C ASP A 550 11.93 20.12 -13.31
N ARG A 551 11.36 19.02 -13.84
CA ARG A 551 10.06 18.99 -14.51
C ARG A 551 8.95 19.64 -13.68
N ASP A 552 8.82 19.24 -12.41
CA ASP A 552 7.80 19.76 -11.50
C ASP A 552 8.04 21.24 -11.16
N THR A 553 9.30 21.65 -11.05
CA THR A 553 9.67 23.04 -10.80
C THR A 553 9.29 23.93 -11.99
N TYR A 554 9.53 23.48 -13.22
CA TYR A 554 9.10 24.20 -14.44
C TYR A 554 7.57 24.30 -14.54
N LEU A 555 6.85 23.24 -14.18
CA LEU A 555 5.38 23.25 -14.10
C LEU A 555 4.87 24.29 -13.08
N ASN A 556 5.46 24.34 -11.89
CA ASN A 556 5.11 25.34 -10.88
C ASN A 556 5.41 26.77 -11.37
N ILE A 557 6.53 26.99 -12.08
CA ILE A 557 6.85 28.29 -12.67
C ILE A 557 5.82 28.67 -13.74
N ALA A 558 5.45 27.72 -14.61
CA ALA A 558 4.44 27.94 -15.64
C ALA A 558 3.09 28.31 -15.02
N GLN A 559 2.68 27.64 -13.94
CA GLN A 559 1.45 27.93 -13.20
C GLN A 559 1.48 29.31 -12.54
N VAL A 560 2.59 29.70 -11.91
CA VAL A 560 2.75 31.05 -11.34
C VAL A 560 2.60 32.12 -12.42
N TYR A 561 3.25 31.94 -13.58
CA TYR A 561 3.13 32.87 -14.69
C TYR A 561 1.72 32.90 -15.30
N GLU A 562 1.06 31.75 -15.45
CA GLU A 562 -0.32 31.65 -15.94
C GLU A 562 -1.27 32.43 -15.04
N ARG A 563 -1.21 32.21 -13.72
CA ARG A 563 -2.01 32.95 -12.73
C ARG A 563 -1.72 34.44 -12.73
N GLY A 564 -0.46 34.82 -12.96
CA GLY A 564 -0.04 36.20 -13.13
C GLY A 564 -0.39 36.80 -14.50
N ARG A 565 -1.03 36.05 -15.41
CA ARG A 565 -1.34 36.43 -16.81
C ARG A 565 -0.11 36.75 -17.67
N HIS A 566 1.05 36.22 -17.30
CA HIS A 566 2.30 36.25 -18.06
C HIS A 566 2.35 35.05 -19.02
N TYR A 567 1.41 35.01 -19.97
CA TYR A 567 1.15 33.80 -20.77
C TYR A 567 2.32 33.33 -21.63
N LYS A 568 3.16 34.26 -22.09
CA LYS A 568 4.33 33.93 -22.89
C LYS A 568 5.37 33.18 -22.05
N GLU A 569 5.69 33.71 -20.86
CA GLU A 569 6.61 33.08 -19.92
C GLU A 569 6.05 31.78 -19.34
N ALA A 570 4.73 31.68 -19.20
CA ALA A 570 4.03 30.46 -18.83
C ALA A 570 4.22 29.36 -19.89
N GLU A 571 3.97 29.69 -21.16
CA GLU A 571 4.18 28.78 -22.31
C GLU A 571 5.64 28.33 -22.40
N GLU A 572 6.60 29.26 -22.31
CA GLU A 572 8.04 28.94 -22.33
C GLU A 572 8.43 27.96 -21.20
N SER A 573 7.90 28.16 -20.00
CA SER A 573 8.18 27.30 -18.85
C SER A 573 7.52 25.93 -18.96
N ALA A 574 6.29 25.85 -19.50
CA ALA A 574 5.61 24.58 -19.73
C ALA A 574 6.32 23.74 -20.80
N HIS A 575 6.80 24.33 -21.89
CA HIS A 575 7.62 23.62 -22.88
C HIS A 575 8.99 23.20 -22.35
N ALA A 576 9.58 23.98 -21.43
CA ALA A 576 10.79 23.55 -20.74
C ALA A 576 10.55 22.27 -19.91
N ALA A 577 9.40 22.14 -19.26
CA ALA A 577 9.01 20.90 -18.59
C ALA A 577 8.79 19.74 -19.58
N GLU A 578 8.10 20.00 -20.71
CA GLU A 578 7.81 19.01 -21.75
C GLU A 578 9.08 18.42 -22.38
N ALA A 579 10.11 19.25 -22.57
CA ALA A 579 11.37 18.87 -23.20
C ALA A 579 12.23 17.92 -22.35
N LEU A 580 11.97 17.81 -21.04
CA LEU A 580 12.70 16.90 -20.17
C LEU A 580 12.31 15.44 -20.46
N PRO A 581 13.22 14.45 -20.24
CA PRO A 581 12.88 13.04 -20.41
C PRO A 581 11.71 12.60 -19.51
N GLY A 582 10.80 11.79 -20.04
CA GLY A 582 9.65 11.21 -19.32
C GLY A 582 8.82 10.31 -20.24
N GLN A 583 7.87 9.59 -19.66
CA GLN A 583 6.84 8.85 -20.39
C GLN A 583 5.75 9.80 -20.90
N PRO A 584 5.00 9.46 -21.96
CA PRO A 584 3.87 10.28 -22.42
C PRO A 584 2.84 10.61 -21.33
N ARG A 585 2.60 9.69 -20.39
CA ARG A 585 1.72 9.93 -19.22
C ARG A 585 2.23 11.04 -18.29
N ASP A 586 3.56 11.21 -18.21
CA ASP A 586 4.18 12.25 -17.38
C ASP A 586 3.95 13.66 -17.94
N ASN A 587 3.43 13.77 -19.18
CA ASN A 587 3.13 15.04 -19.84
C ASN A 587 1.66 15.46 -19.74
N GLU A 588 0.76 14.64 -19.16
CA GLU A 588 -0.67 14.95 -19.11
C GLU A 588 -0.96 16.33 -18.48
N MET A 589 -0.33 16.63 -17.34
CA MET A 589 -0.48 17.92 -16.66
C MET A 589 0.15 19.08 -17.45
N ILE A 590 1.22 18.83 -18.19
CA ILE A 590 1.91 19.84 -19.02
C ILE A 590 1.01 20.24 -20.19
N TRP A 591 0.46 19.25 -20.90
CA TRP A 591 -0.46 19.49 -22.02
C TRP A 591 -1.77 20.13 -21.55
N PHE A 592 -2.30 19.71 -20.40
CA PHE A 592 -3.48 20.38 -19.82
C PHE A 592 -3.21 21.86 -19.52
N LEU A 593 -2.06 22.17 -18.90
CA LEU A 593 -1.67 23.55 -18.60
C LEU A 593 -1.43 24.38 -19.87
N LEU A 594 -0.73 23.83 -20.87
CA LEU A 594 -0.57 24.48 -22.18
C LEU A 594 -1.93 24.73 -22.85
N GLY A 595 -2.84 23.76 -22.78
CA GLY A 595 -4.21 23.90 -23.28
C GLY A 595 -4.95 25.06 -22.61
N ALA A 596 -4.89 25.16 -21.28
CA ALA A 596 -5.46 26.28 -20.53
C ALA A 596 -4.79 27.62 -20.88
N ILE A 597 -3.45 27.66 -20.97
CA ILE A 597 -2.69 28.86 -21.38
C ILE A 597 -3.11 29.33 -22.78
N TYR A 598 -3.30 28.40 -23.73
CA TYR A 598 -3.75 28.73 -25.08
C TYR A 598 -5.20 29.17 -25.13
N GLU A 599 -6.09 28.56 -24.33
CA GLU A 599 -7.49 28.97 -24.20
C GLU A 599 -7.58 30.42 -23.68
N ARG A 600 -6.85 30.76 -22.61
CA ARG A 600 -6.82 32.12 -22.04
C ARG A 600 -6.28 33.15 -23.05
N GLN A 601 -5.41 32.73 -23.96
CA GLN A 601 -4.91 33.54 -25.09
C GLN A 601 -5.85 33.55 -26.30
N LYS A 602 -6.99 32.86 -26.24
CA LYS A 602 -7.96 32.67 -27.33
C LYS A 602 -7.40 31.94 -28.55
N LEU A 603 -6.34 31.15 -28.36
CA LEU A 603 -5.72 30.29 -29.35
C LEU A 603 -6.36 28.90 -29.32
N TYR A 604 -7.66 28.84 -29.62
CA TYR A 604 -8.48 27.65 -29.40
C TYR A 604 -8.03 26.41 -30.18
N ASP A 605 -7.51 26.58 -31.40
CA ASP A 605 -6.98 25.46 -32.20
C ASP A 605 -5.80 24.79 -31.50
N LYS A 606 -4.88 25.57 -30.94
CA LYS A 606 -3.74 25.05 -30.16
C LYS A 606 -4.21 24.40 -28.86
N ALA A 607 -5.16 25.02 -28.16
CA ALA A 607 -5.72 24.47 -26.93
C ALA A 607 -6.32 23.07 -27.16
N GLU A 608 -7.07 22.91 -28.24
CA GLU A 608 -7.64 21.63 -28.65
C GLU A 608 -6.57 20.57 -28.98
N GLU A 609 -5.49 20.96 -29.66
CA GLU A 609 -4.37 20.04 -29.94
C GLU A 609 -3.77 19.48 -28.64
N GLU A 610 -3.54 20.33 -27.65
CA GLU A 610 -2.98 19.92 -26.36
C GLU A 610 -3.96 19.04 -25.56
N PHE A 611 -5.24 19.39 -25.50
CA PHE A 611 -6.26 18.54 -24.84
C PHE A 611 -6.38 17.16 -25.51
N LYS A 612 -6.27 17.09 -26.84
CA LYS A 612 -6.27 15.81 -27.57
C LYS A 612 -5.05 14.95 -27.26
N LYS A 613 -3.87 15.53 -27.02
CA LYS A 613 -2.70 14.77 -26.56
C LYS A 613 -2.98 14.08 -25.23
N VAL A 614 -3.58 14.79 -24.27
CA VAL A 614 -3.99 14.20 -22.98
C VAL A 614 -4.97 13.05 -23.21
N LEU A 615 -6.04 13.27 -23.98
CA LEU A 615 -7.07 12.25 -24.22
C LEU A 615 -6.59 11.06 -25.07
N ALA A 616 -5.51 11.21 -25.83
CA ALA A 616 -4.88 10.10 -26.55
C ALA A 616 -4.14 9.13 -25.61
N VAL A 617 -3.58 9.65 -24.51
CA VAL A 617 -2.86 8.85 -23.51
C VAL A 617 -3.79 8.38 -22.38
N ASN A 618 -4.74 9.23 -22.00
CA ASN A 618 -5.73 8.99 -20.97
C ASN A 618 -7.14 9.40 -21.44
N PRO A 619 -7.87 8.49 -22.12
CA PRO A 619 -9.20 8.78 -22.66
C PRO A 619 -10.29 9.07 -21.60
N LYS A 620 -10.01 8.79 -20.33
CA LYS A 620 -10.93 8.97 -19.20
C LYS A 620 -10.56 10.16 -18.30
N ASN A 621 -9.65 11.03 -18.73
CA ASN A 621 -9.25 12.20 -17.95
C ASN A 621 -10.43 13.19 -17.83
N ALA A 622 -11.22 13.07 -16.75
CA ALA A 622 -12.46 13.81 -16.55
C ALA A 622 -12.25 15.34 -16.52
N PRO A 623 -11.20 15.88 -15.86
CA PRO A 623 -10.89 17.30 -15.93
C PRO A 623 -10.69 17.82 -17.35
N VAL A 624 -9.92 17.11 -18.19
CA VAL A 624 -9.68 17.53 -19.58
C VAL A 624 -10.93 17.37 -20.44
N LEU A 625 -11.67 16.27 -20.28
CA LEU A 625 -12.94 16.06 -20.96
C LEU A 625 -13.91 17.22 -20.68
N ASN A 626 -14.05 17.59 -19.41
CA ASN A 626 -14.91 18.71 -19.02
C ASN A 626 -14.38 20.05 -19.56
N TYR A 627 -13.10 20.37 -19.37
CA TYR A 627 -12.54 21.65 -19.78
C TYR A 627 -12.61 21.85 -21.30
N TYR A 628 -12.26 20.82 -22.06
CA TYR A 628 -12.35 20.85 -23.51
C TYR A 628 -13.80 20.95 -23.98
N GLY A 629 -14.70 20.16 -23.38
CA GLY A 629 -16.14 20.23 -23.67
C GLY A 629 -16.74 21.60 -23.35
N TYR A 630 -16.42 22.17 -22.18
CA TYR A 630 -16.84 23.50 -21.78
C TYR A 630 -16.33 24.59 -22.73
N MET A 631 -15.05 24.53 -23.16
CA MET A 631 -14.49 25.47 -24.13
C MET A 631 -15.30 25.47 -25.45
N LEU A 632 -15.60 24.29 -26.00
CA LEU A 632 -16.42 24.17 -27.21
C LEU A 632 -17.85 24.69 -26.97
N GLY A 633 -18.43 24.35 -25.82
CA GLY A 633 -19.75 24.78 -25.38
C GLY A 633 -19.87 26.30 -25.26
N ASP A 634 -18.91 26.95 -24.60
CA ASP A 634 -18.94 28.40 -24.41
C ASP A 634 -18.76 29.15 -25.73
N LEU A 635 -17.89 28.64 -26.62
CA LEU A 635 -17.75 29.14 -27.98
C LEU A 635 -19.00 28.92 -28.86
N GLY A 636 -19.91 28.03 -28.45
CA GLY A 636 -21.12 27.71 -29.21
C GLY A 636 -20.85 26.87 -30.46
N ILE A 637 -19.72 26.16 -30.51
CA ILE A 637 -19.31 25.35 -31.67
C ILE A 637 -19.32 23.87 -31.29
N ARG A 638 -19.64 23.01 -32.28
CA ARG A 638 -19.63 21.54 -32.11
C ARG A 638 -20.35 21.08 -30.82
N LEU A 639 -21.52 21.66 -30.53
CA LEU A 639 -22.25 21.45 -29.27
C LEU A 639 -22.52 19.97 -28.95
N ASN A 640 -22.78 19.14 -29.97
CA ASN A 640 -22.93 17.69 -29.78
C ASN A 640 -21.64 17.02 -29.27
N GLU A 641 -20.47 17.44 -29.76
CA GLU A 641 -19.17 16.96 -29.28
C GLU A 641 -18.91 17.48 -27.86
N ALA A 642 -19.17 18.77 -27.62
CA ALA A 642 -19.08 19.38 -26.29
C ALA A 642 -19.90 18.62 -25.25
N GLN A 643 -21.18 18.34 -25.56
CA GLN A 643 -22.06 17.57 -24.70
C GLN A 643 -21.50 16.17 -24.44
N SER A 644 -21.06 15.45 -25.48
CA SER A 644 -20.51 14.10 -25.34
C SER A 644 -19.25 14.06 -24.45
N LEU A 645 -18.38 15.07 -24.56
CA LEU A 645 -17.18 15.18 -23.73
C LEU A 645 -17.54 15.38 -22.26
N VAL A 646 -18.44 16.34 -21.95
CA VAL A 646 -18.86 16.61 -20.57
C VAL A 646 -19.67 15.45 -19.99
N GLU A 647 -20.50 14.77 -20.77
CA GLU A 647 -21.22 13.57 -20.34
C GLU A 647 -20.25 12.44 -19.97
N ARG A 648 -19.15 12.28 -20.71
CA ARG A 648 -18.09 11.33 -20.34
C ARG A 648 -17.36 11.75 -19.08
N ALA A 649 -17.12 13.05 -18.87
CA ALA A 649 -16.58 13.55 -17.60
C ALA A 649 -17.51 13.22 -16.42
N LEU A 650 -18.83 13.41 -16.60
CA LEU A 650 -19.85 13.06 -15.61
C LEU A 650 -20.05 11.54 -15.44
N GLN A 651 -19.62 10.71 -16.37
CA GLN A 651 -19.60 9.25 -16.17
C GLN A 651 -18.52 8.85 -15.19
N GLU A 652 -17.36 9.51 -15.23
CA GLU A 652 -16.25 9.28 -14.29
C GLU A 652 -16.48 10.00 -12.95
N GLU A 653 -17.11 11.19 -12.96
CA GLU A 653 -17.44 11.96 -11.75
C GLU A 653 -18.92 12.43 -11.73
N PRO A 654 -19.89 11.54 -11.39
CA PRO A 654 -21.32 11.84 -11.51
C PRO A 654 -21.87 12.95 -10.62
N TYR A 655 -21.15 13.30 -9.55
CA TYR A 655 -21.58 14.25 -8.53
C TYR A 655 -20.84 15.60 -8.58
N ASN A 656 -19.94 15.79 -9.55
CA ASN A 656 -19.15 17.01 -9.70
C ASN A 656 -20.04 18.20 -10.14
N GLY A 657 -20.06 19.27 -9.34
CA GLY A 657 -20.92 20.44 -9.56
C GLY A 657 -20.49 21.26 -10.78
N GLY A 658 -19.19 21.50 -10.94
CA GLY A 658 -18.63 22.20 -12.10
C GLY A 658 -18.88 21.48 -13.44
N TYR A 659 -18.93 20.14 -13.45
CA TYR A 659 -19.23 19.40 -14.67
C TYR A 659 -20.73 19.46 -15.02
N LEU A 660 -21.60 19.45 -13.99
CA LEU A 660 -23.02 19.71 -14.17
C LEU A 660 -23.29 21.13 -14.67
N ASP A 661 -22.51 22.12 -14.21
CA ASP A 661 -22.57 23.49 -14.72
C ASP A 661 -22.22 23.55 -16.21
N SER A 662 -21.10 22.94 -16.58
CA SER A 662 -20.65 22.87 -17.97
C SER A 662 -21.71 22.24 -18.88
N LEU A 663 -22.34 21.13 -18.46
CA LEU A 663 -23.43 20.49 -19.19
C LEU A 663 -24.68 21.38 -19.27
N GLY A 664 -25.04 22.02 -18.16
CA GLY A 664 -26.15 22.97 -18.10
C GLY A 664 -25.96 24.17 -19.03
N TRP A 665 -24.74 24.69 -19.11
CA TRP A 665 -24.36 25.77 -20.03
C TRP A 665 -24.43 25.33 -21.49
N ILE A 666 -23.97 24.12 -21.81
CA ILE A 666 -24.11 23.54 -23.16
C ILE A 666 -25.60 23.44 -23.54
N TYR A 667 -26.47 22.90 -22.67
CA TYR A 667 -27.92 22.88 -22.92
C TYR A 667 -28.50 24.28 -23.14
N PHE A 668 -28.02 25.29 -22.42
CA PHE A 668 -28.44 26.66 -22.65
C PHE A 668 -28.04 27.15 -24.06
N LYS A 669 -26.81 26.86 -24.49
CA LYS A 669 -26.29 27.21 -25.83
C LYS A 669 -27.00 26.46 -26.95
N GLU A 670 -27.49 25.24 -26.69
CA GLU A 670 -28.38 24.48 -27.57
C GLU A 670 -29.83 25.00 -27.60
N ASN A 671 -30.12 26.10 -26.88
CA ASN A 671 -31.47 26.66 -26.74
C ASN A 671 -32.47 25.69 -26.09
N ARG A 672 -32.00 24.89 -25.11
CA ARG A 672 -32.78 23.98 -24.27
C ARG A 672 -32.83 24.48 -22.80
N PRO A 673 -33.47 25.62 -22.52
CA PRO A 673 -33.37 26.29 -21.22
C PRO A 673 -34.02 25.53 -20.06
N VAL A 674 -34.96 24.61 -20.32
CA VAL A 674 -35.57 23.77 -19.27
C VAL A 674 -34.61 22.70 -18.78
N ASP A 675 -33.89 22.06 -19.71
CA ASP A 675 -32.84 21.07 -19.39
C ASP A 675 -31.67 21.76 -18.68
N ALA A 676 -31.30 22.97 -19.14
CA ALA A 676 -30.30 23.81 -18.50
C ALA A 676 -30.71 24.17 -17.06
N GLU A 677 -31.95 24.63 -16.82
CA GLU A 677 -32.46 24.94 -15.47
C GLU A 677 -32.36 23.71 -14.56
N ALA A 678 -32.85 22.56 -15.02
CA ALA A 678 -32.84 21.32 -14.24
C ALA A 678 -31.42 20.88 -13.88
N THR A 679 -30.45 21.06 -14.78
CA THR A 679 -29.06 20.64 -14.58
C THR A 679 -28.30 21.63 -13.70
N LEU A 680 -28.40 22.94 -13.97
CA LEU A 680 -27.74 23.98 -13.16
C LEU A 680 -28.25 24.04 -11.73
N ARG A 681 -29.53 23.72 -11.49
CA ARG A 681 -30.04 23.59 -10.12
C ARG A 681 -29.41 22.43 -9.36
N LYS A 682 -29.03 21.35 -10.05
CA LYS A 682 -28.23 20.27 -9.44
C LYS A 682 -26.81 20.76 -9.18
N ALA A 683 -26.21 21.50 -10.12
CA ALA A 683 -24.88 22.09 -9.94
C ALA A 683 -24.82 22.99 -8.69
N VAL A 684 -25.75 23.95 -8.54
CA VAL A 684 -25.86 24.82 -7.34
C VAL A 684 -26.07 24.03 -6.04
N ALA A 685 -26.80 22.91 -6.10
CA ALA A 685 -27.01 22.07 -4.93
C ALA A 685 -25.74 21.31 -4.49
N ARG A 686 -24.75 21.17 -5.38
CA ARG A 686 -23.44 20.57 -5.09
C ARG A 686 -22.39 21.62 -4.76
N GLU A 687 -22.33 22.69 -5.54
CA GLU A 687 -21.36 23.78 -5.44
C GLU A 687 -22.10 25.12 -5.34
N SER A 688 -22.53 25.46 -4.12
CA SER A 688 -23.38 26.65 -3.90
C SER A 688 -22.61 27.97 -3.77
N HIS A 689 -21.28 27.95 -3.89
CA HIS A 689 -20.41 29.12 -3.70
C HIS A 689 -19.59 29.44 -4.95
N ASP A 690 -19.87 28.76 -6.06
CA ASP A 690 -19.25 29.09 -7.35
C ASP A 690 -20.00 30.26 -8.02
N PRO A 691 -19.31 31.37 -8.34
CA PRO A 691 -19.95 32.53 -8.91
C PRO A 691 -20.43 32.32 -10.35
N THR A 692 -19.79 31.44 -11.12
CA THR A 692 -20.11 31.14 -12.53
C THR A 692 -21.40 30.35 -12.62
N ILE A 693 -21.60 29.34 -11.76
CA ILE A 693 -22.84 28.54 -11.72
C ILE A 693 -24.06 29.45 -11.46
N HIS A 694 -23.93 30.38 -10.51
CA HIS A 694 -24.97 31.38 -10.25
C HIS A 694 -25.20 32.31 -11.44
N ALA A 695 -24.14 32.74 -12.13
CA ALA A 695 -24.26 33.57 -13.33
C ALA A 695 -25.03 32.86 -14.46
N HIS A 696 -24.66 31.61 -14.74
CA HIS A 696 -25.31 30.75 -15.75
C HIS A 696 -26.78 30.48 -15.41
N LEU A 697 -27.09 30.16 -14.14
CA LEU A 697 -28.48 29.96 -13.72
C LEU A 697 -29.30 31.26 -13.85
N GLY A 698 -28.71 32.41 -13.55
CA GLY A 698 -29.34 33.72 -13.78
C GLY A 698 -29.65 33.97 -15.26
N ASP A 699 -28.72 33.64 -16.16
CA ASP A 699 -28.92 33.74 -17.62
C ASP A 699 -30.06 32.83 -18.12
N VAL A 700 -30.13 31.60 -17.58
CA VAL A 700 -31.23 30.67 -17.86
C VAL A 700 -32.58 31.23 -17.40
N TYR A 701 -32.66 31.74 -16.16
CA TYR A 701 -33.90 32.35 -15.67
C TYR A 701 -34.33 33.58 -16.47
N ALA A 702 -33.39 34.40 -16.91
CA ALA A 702 -33.68 35.54 -17.77
C ALA A 702 -34.27 35.10 -19.11
N LYS A 703 -33.70 34.06 -19.74
CA LYS A 703 -34.20 33.46 -20.99
C LYS A 703 -35.59 32.84 -20.82
N LEU A 704 -35.89 32.26 -19.66
CA LEU A 704 -37.20 31.71 -19.28
C LEU A 704 -38.23 32.78 -18.90
N GLY A 705 -37.88 34.08 -18.94
CA GLY A 705 -38.78 35.18 -18.63
C GLY A 705 -39.05 35.36 -17.13
N ARG A 706 -38.13 34.91 -16.26
CA ARG A 706 -38.21 35.01 -14.79
C ARG A 706 -37.17 36.02 -14.25
N PRO A 707 -37.37 37.34 -14.47
CA PRO A 707 -36.34 38.35 -14.19
C PRO A 707 -36.00 38.50 -12.70
N ASP A 708 -36.94 38.22 -11.79
CA ASP A 708 -36.72 38.28 -10.35
C ASP A 708 -35.74 37.19 -9.88
N LEU A 709 -35.93 35.95 -10.37
CA LEU A 709 -35.01 34.84 -10.10
C LEU A 709 -33.65 35.09 -10.75
N ALA A 710 -33.63 35.63 -11.97
CA ALA A 710 -32.38 36.00 -12.64
C ALA A 710 -31.57 37.03 -11.83
N ALA A 711 -32.23 38.08 -11.34
CA ALA A 711 -31.60 39.10 -10.51
C ALA A 711 -31.05 38.51 -9.20
N ALA A 712 -31.80 37.63 -8.54
CA ALA A 712 -31.36 36.99 -7.30
C ALA A 712 -30.11 36.11 -7.50
N GLU A 713 -30.04 35.34 -8.59
CA GLU A 713 -28.86 34.52 -8.88
C GLU A 713 -27.65 35.36 -9.30
N TRP A 714 -27.83 36.42 -10.10
CA TRP A 714 -26.73 37.35 -10.42
C TRP A 714 -26.22 38.11 -9.19
N GLU A 715 -27.08 38.45 -8.22
CA GLU A 715 -26.63 39.04 -6.94
C GLU A 715 -25.76 38.08 -6.15
N LYS A 716 -26.12 36.78 -6.08
CA LYS A 716 -25.29 35.75 -5.46
C LYS A 716 -23.96 35.59 -6.19
N SER A 717 -23.99 35.54 -7.52
CA SER A 717 -22.79 35.47 -8.36
C SER A 717 -21.81 36.61 -8.04
N LEU A 718 -22.30 37.86 -8.00
CA LEU A 718 -21.46 39.02 -7.65
C LEU A 718 -20.95 38.95 -6.21
N ALA A 719 -21.77 38.48 -5.26
CA ALA A 719 -21.34 38.32 -3.88
C ALA A 719 -20.19 37.30 -3.76
N GLU A 720 -20.22 36.21 -4.52
CA GLU A 720 -19.14 35.22 -4.55
C GLU A 720 -17.90 35.69 -5.31
N TRP A 721 -18.06 36.42 -6.43
CA TRP A 721 -16.95 37.06 -7.13
C TRP A 721 -16.20 38.07 -6.24
N HIS A 722 -16.91 38.87 -5.45
CA HIS A 722 -16.26 39.81 -4.52
C HIS A 722 -15.48 39.11 -3.40
N ARG A 723 -15.71 37.82 -3.18
CA ARG A 723 -14.98 37.00 -2.20
C ARG A 723 -13.87 36.17 -2.86
N SER A 724 -13.76 36.13 -4.18
CA SER A 724 -12.75 35.30 -4.87
C SER A 724 -11.34 35.81 -4.62
N LEU A 725 -10.35 34.93 -4.81
CA LEU A 725 -8.95 35.34 -4.77
C LEU A 725 -8.65 36.30 -5.95
N PRO A 726 -7.64 37.18 -5.82
CA PRO A 726 -7.28 38.13 -6.88
C PRO A 726 -6.98 37.46 -8.23
N ALA A 727 -6.29 36.32 -8.22
CA ALA A 727 -5.95 35.57 -9.43
C ALA A 727 -7.17 34.94 -10.12
N ASP A 728 -8.21 34.60 -9.36
CA ASP A 728 -9.42 33.98 -9.92
C ASP A 728 -10.40 35.03 -10.48
N LEU A 729 -10.29 36.30 -10.08
CA LEU A 729 -11.25 37.35 -10.42
C LEU A 729 -11.28 37.65 -11.94
N GLU A 730 -12.41 37.33 -12.57
CA GLU A 730 -12.68 37.64 -13.98
C GLU A 730 -13.43 38.97 -14.13
N SER A 731 -12.68 40.09 -14.12
CA SER A 731 -13.24 41.46 -14.19
C SER A 731 -14.27 41.67 -15.29
N ASP A 732 -14.06 41.07 -16.46
CA ASP A 732 -14.95 41.21 -17.61
C ASP A 732 -16.29 40.51 -17.37
N LYS A 733 -16.27 39.33 -16.73
CA LYS A 733 -17.49 38.58 -16.36
C LYS A 733 -18.25 39.30 -15.24
N VAL A 734 -17.55 39.84 -14.24
CA VAL A 734 -18.15 40.65 -13.18
C VAL A 734 -18.91 41.84 -13.77
N ALA A 735 -18.27 42.62 -14.64
CA ALA A 735 -18.90 43.75 -15.32
C ALA A 735 -20.10 43.33 -16.19
N GLU A 736 -20.05 42.16 -16.83
CA GLU A 736 -21.17 41.61 -17.59
C GLU A 736 -22.37 41.31 -16.67
N VAL A 737 -22.14 40.65 -15.53
CA VAL A 737 -23.19 40.30 -14.56
C VAL A 737 -23.78 41.56 -13.91
N GLU A 738 -22.97 42.56 -13.56
CA GLU A 738 -23.45 43.85 -13.04
C GLU A 738 -24.39 44.56 -14.01
N LYS A 739 -24.03 44.55 -15.31
CA LYS A 739 -24.84 45.12 -16.37
C LYS A 739 -26.17 44.37 -16.52
N LYS A 740 -26.14 43.03 -16.54
CA LYS A 740 -27.33 42.17 -16.60
C LYS A 740 -28.27 42.42 -15.41
N LEU A 741 -27.71 42.47 -14.20
CA LEU A 741 -28.45 42.73 -12.97
C LEU A 741 -29.15 44.09 -13.00
N SER A 742 -28.42 45.14 -13.40
CA SER A 742 -28.96 46.50 -13.50
C SER A 742 -30.13 46.56 -14.49
N GLN A 743 -29.99 45.94 -15.66
CA GLN A 743 -31.05 45.88 -16.67
C GLN A 743 -32.28 45.11 -16.19
N SER A 744 -32.09 44.00 -15.46
CA SER A 744 -33.22 43.23 -14.91
C SER A 744 -33.97 43.99 -13.83
N LYS A 745 -33.26 44.63 -12.88
CA LYS A 745 -33.88 45.48 -11.84
C LYS A 745 -34.74 46.59 -12.44
N HIS A 746 -34.28 47.23 -13.53
CA HIS A 746 -35.10 48.22 -14.24
C HIS A 746 -36.37 47.62 -14.84
N ARG A 747 -36.32 46.41 -15.43
CA ARG A 747 -37.49 45.72 -15.98
C ARG A 747 -38.49 45.30 -14.90
N VAL A 748 -38.00 44.84 -13.75
CA VAL A 748 -38.83 44.48 -12.59
C VAL A 748 -39.57 45.72 -12.06
N ALA A 749 -38.87 46.84 -11.89
CA ALA A 749 -39.46 48.11 -11.45
C ALA A 749 -40.48 48.70 -12.44
N GLN A 750 -40.28 48.50 -13.76
CA GLN A 750 -41.27 48.87 -14.78
C GLN A 750 -42.51 47.98 -14.74
N LYS A 751 -42.36 46.68 -14.44
CA LYS A 751 -43.50 45.77 -14.29
C LYS A 751 -44.33 46.11 -13.05
N SER A 752 -43.70 46.38 -11.90
CA SER A 752 -44.42 46.76 -10.68
C SER A 752 -45.20 48.08 -10.85
N THR A 753 -44.59 49.09 -11.47
CA THR A 753 -45.27 50.37 -11.75
C THR A 753 -46.40 50.26 -12.78
N SER A 754 -46.33 49.31 -13.73
CA SER A 754 -47.41 49.04 -14.70
C SER A 754 -48.57 48.22 -14.14
N SER A 755 -48.31 47.42 -13.09
CA SER A 755 -49.30 46.62 -12.35
C SER A 755 -50.18 47.52 -11.46
N ASP A 756 -49.59 48.56 -10.86
CA ASP A 756 -50.30 49.53 -10.02
C ASP A 756 -51.06 50.60 -10.83
N ALA A 757 -50.93 50.58 -12.17
CA ALA A 757 -51.49 51.58 -13.09
C ALA A 757 -52.64 51.04 -13.98
N LYS A 758 -53.36 50.00 -13.56
CA LYS A 758 -54.65 49.62 -14.16
C LYS A 758 -55.80 49.85 -13.17
N PRO A 759 -56.72 50.79 -13.45
CA PRO A 759 -57.96 50.97 -12.68
C PRO A 759 -58.93 49.81 -12.86
#